data_AF-A0A6N8EV72-F1
#
_entry.id   AF-A0A6N8EV72-F1
#
_cell.length_a   1.000
_cell.length_b   1.000
_cell.length_c   1.000
_cell.angle_alpha   90.00
_cell.angle_beta   90.00
_cell.angle_gamma   90.00
#
_symmetry.space_group_name_H-M   'P 1'
#
loop_
_entity.id
_entity.type
_entity.pdbx_description
1 polymer ?
#
loop_
_entity_poly.entity_id
_entity_poly.type
_entity_poly.pdbx_seq_one_letter_code
_entity_poly.pdbx_strand_id
1 'polypeptide(L)'
;MFENIKTSLKSNSIVSLVAASLLISLLLTFPILKNTLMFQPSIKDFSEHIMSSATSENVNVATRIKFYYSIFFGIICLFFACFFSLLIFLGKKLNSSKDYFIYIKNLSFIGIFGVISSILSASQDYSVFFIGGVVLLSLLFFKYDNLNFDISMILWSSLLAIPITLFIRVILLKFNLVELIPNKLDFTGIIYFIVIWFLVSIFNYIISAAIIKFFYQKFNITISDSKAIILKASVPVLLTGVAQSILLEIMNILNKRLGIVFGRPTLIYCIIFIASVLIMFLIIGKLINKGNNCNSDLIKIINKIYIPIILATFSLIIAQPAKMANVGGEFFEMANHGLSVDHLFKYGSLPLIETFDAHLLSNQIFAYIYSLLNGYEPWAAFLYDQFIQVIYIFVLYYILKSLIGEVYSLFFIISFPLLDYLFNMYFILSAILVFFLYRCIRKEGTKASVQFWLVGAFLCLYRLDLGVAALLAGILTYLITFYINNKKYSMVKFFGIGVSIGGLSLLLFVILCLIKGISPVNRLIELIKLCLSNQNWAYPSVGDNDSIVYSLCYFVFPLFIIILIIKYFLIDKNSIKINYKNLSMFLFFSLFYLINLPRGIVRHSLVEGAATTILGTFSLSALIYVVMISYEKRKVINFLITSIIVVILTNINFLSFNGSFSVATKALSSVNYSDQYLNIQSFKGTRVVGDLPADAKDLKEIIESTLNKEETYFDFSSSNYLYALVGRKNPIYANQSPLMLSGDKTQELALKELKLKKPALVLMPIFGKQLSNIDGIAVDYKYYKISEYIYDKYTPLIRLSNFDIYCLKENMDTYVERLKQQGLIQNKLYSGSFRDFNTKKIIKNNVVIDKNSEGDLLIKSQGEDPYVIGILSELKDRSPEFSEVYDNDKPTKIVIKFRSSNVGNLQLFYTMKEGEGFSESQSVSYSTSGDGEESLILELPSAPYEIRLDTNISDITLTSIEIDQGLIILNGQPEAWVREIGDIPLLWAEKGGAEQFKNASYLPNLLSNSSNFNIDARDLEHAQPTFLYLQIKSETDQKSYIELFSKDQSQLGEFVFNISKGTHDYAIRLSTDYKWWAGEANYLSLKTDSFITLNKVYYYLENQNKYLDVLLK
;
A
#
# COMPACT_ATOMS: atom_id res chain seq x y z
N MET A 1 29.71 -24.27 -46.51
CA MET A 1 28.97 -24.52 -45.25
C MET A 1 27.63 -23.76 -45.20
N PHE A 2 27.61 -22.45 -45.44
CA PHE A 2 26.37 -21.67 -45.58
C PHE A 2 25.46 -22.15 -46.74
N GLU A 3 26.02 -22.62 -47.86
CA GLU A 3 25.23 -23.16 -48.98
C GLU A 3 24.55 -24.51 -48.68
N ASN A 4 25.20 -25.43 -47.96
CA ASN A 4 24.59 -26.71 -47.55
C ASN A 4 23.49 -26.54 -46.48
N ILE A 5 23.52 -25.44 -45.71
CA ILE A 5 22.45 -25.06 -44.78
C ILE A 5 21.25 -24.47 -45.56
N LYS A 6 21.50 -23.85 -46.72
CA LYS A 6 20.50 -23.17 -47.54
C LYS A 6 19.63 -24.14 -48.36
N THR A 7 20.17 -25.29 -48.75
CA THR A 7 19.53 -26.24 -49.68
C THR A 7 18.72 -27.36 -49.02
N SER A 8 18.84 -27.60 -47.71
CA SER A 8 18.18 -28.76 -47.04
C SER A 8 17.11 -28.42 -45.98
N LEU A 9 16.88 -27.14 -45.64
CA LEU A 9 16.13 -26.78 -44.43
C LEU A 9 14.98 -25.78 -44.69
N LYS A 10 13.75 -26.20 -44.35
CA LYS A 10 12.54 -25.35 -44.38
C LYS A 10 12.67 -24.17 -43.39
N SER A 11 12.23 -22.97 -43.78
CA SER A 11 12.49 -21.69 -43.08
C SER A 11 12.20 -21.62 -41.57
N ASN A 12 11.25 -22.41 -41.04
CA ASN A 12 10.89 -22.36 -39.62
C ASN A 12 11.88 -23.10 -38.69
N SER A 13 12.52 -24.18 -39.12
CA SER A 13 13.45 -24.93 -38.26
C SER A 13 14.70 -24.10 -37.95
N ILE A 14 15.22 -23.37 -38.95
CA ILE A 14 16.36 -22.47 -38.80
C ILE A 14 16.07 -21.37 -37.76
N VAL A 15 14.95 -20.68 -37.88
CA VAL A 15 14.58 -19.60 -36.93
C VAL A 15 14.46 -20.14 -35.51
N SER A 16 13.95 -21.36 -35.35
CA SER A 16 13.77 -21.99 -34.04
C SER A 16 15.11 -22.36 -33.39
N LEU A 17 16.03 -22.91 -34.17
CA LEU A 17 17.40 -23.20 -33.72
C LEU A 17 18.15 -21.94 -33.34
N VAL A 18 18.09 -20.91 -34.19
CA VAL A 18 18.73 -19.62 -33.93
C VAL A 18 18.18 -19.01 -32.64
N ALA A 19 16.86 -19.00 -32.46
CA ALA A 19 16.24 -18.49 -31.23
C ALA A 19 16.65 -19.31 -30.00
N ALA A 20 16.69 -20.64 -30.09
CA ALA A 20 17.09 -21.50 -28.97
C ALA A 20 18.58 -21.35 -28.61
N SER A 21 19.48 -21.35 -29.60
CA SER A 21 20.90 -21.09 -29.38
C SER A 21 21.12 -19.71 -28.78
N LEU A 22 20.37 -18.69 -29.24
CA LEU A 22 20.43 -17.34 -28.70
C LEU A 22 20.01 -17.30 -27.23
N LEU A 23 18.88 -17.91 -26.88
CA LEU A 23 18.41 -17.99 -25.50
C LEU A 23 19.43 -18.68 -24.59
N ILE A 24 19.94 -19.86 -24.98
CA ILE A 24 20.87 -20.61 -24.13
C ILE A 24 22.17 -19.84 -23.93
N SER A 25 22.71 -19.21 -24.99
CA SER A 25 23.89 -18.36 -24.86
C SER A 25 23.66 -17.17 -23.93
N LEU A 26 22.49 -16.51 -24.01
CA LEU A 26 22.13 -15.43 -23.09
C LEU A 26 22.07 -15.93 -21.63
N LEU A 27 21.45 -17.08 -21.38
CA LEU A 27 21.33 -17.64 -20.02
C LEU A 27 22.68 -18.02 -19.41
N LEU A 28 23.65 -18.47 -20.23
CA LEU A 28 25.00 -18.79 -19.77
C LEU A 28 25.81 -17.53 -19.42
N THR A 29 25.64 -16.45 -20.17
CA THR A 29 26.42 -15.22 -19.96
C THR A 29 25.78 -14.23 -18.99
N PHE A 30 24.45 -14.26 -18.85
CA PHE A 30 23.67 -13.32 -18.04
C PHE A 30 24.16 -13.19 -16.58
N PRO A 31 24.47 -14.27 -15.83
CA PRO A 31 24.96 -14.16 -14.46
C PRO A 31 26.30 -13.43 -14.34
N ILE A 32 27.16 -13.54 -15.36
CA ILE A 32 28.51 -12.98 -15.35
C ILE A 32 28.48 -11.46 -15.54
N LEU A 33 27.53 -10.95 -16.34
CA LEU A 33 27.46 -9.54 -16.73
C LEU A 33 27.37 -8.59 -15.52
N LYS A 34 26.54 -8.91 -14.51
CA LYS A 34 26.30 -8.05 -13.35
C LYS A 34 27.49 -7.98 -12.38
N ASN A 35 28.22 -9.08 -12.19
CA ASN A 35 29.32 -9.15 -11.24
C ASN A 35 30.54 -8.31 -11.66
N THR A 36 30.63 -7.92 -12.93
CA THR A 36 31.75 -7.13 -13.46
C THR A 36 31.83 -5.72 -12.89
N LEU A 37 30.69 -5.08 -12.63
CA LEU A 37 30.63 -3.69 -12.14
C LEU A 37 30.71 -3.59 -10.61
N MET A 38 30.53 -4.70 -9.88
CA MET A 38 30.71 -4.74 -8.42
C MET A 38 32.20 -4.88 -8.01
N PHE A 39 33.10 -5.13 -8.96
CA PHE A 39 34.52 -5.28 -8.67
C PHE A 39 35.15 -3.94 -8.24
N GLN A 40 35.71 -3.89 -7.03
CA GLN A 40 36.38 -2.72 -6.47
C GLN A 40 37.88 -2.99 -6.32
N PRO A 41 38.69 -2.81 -7.38
CA PRO A 41 40.14 -3.01 -7.29
C PRO A 41 40.75 -1.93 -6.41
N SER A 42 41.63 -2.34 -5.48
CA SER A 42 42.35 -1.40 -4.63
C SER A 42 43.44 -0.65 -5.38
N ILE A 43 43.82 0.53 -4.88
CA ILE A 43 44.94 1.30 -5.42
C ILE A 43 46.23 0.61 -5.05
N LYS A 44 47.02 0.18 -6.05
CA LYS A 44 48.32 -0.46 -5.87
C LYS A 44 49.50 0.51 -6.01
N ASP A 45 49.29 1.62 -6.70
CA ASP A 45 50.27 2.67 -6.98
C ASP A 45 49.55 4.02 -6.87
N PHE A 46 50.03 4.89 -5.99
CA PHE A 46 49.48 6.22 -5.72
C PHE A 46 50.51 7.33 -5.97
N SER A 47 51.51 7.07 -6.81
CA SER A 47 52.58 8.01 -7.15
C SER A 47 52.10 9.31 -7.83
N GLU A 48 50.97 9.27 -8.54
CA GLU A 48 50.38 10.44 -9.22
C GLU A 48 49.48 11.32 -8.32
N HIS A 49 49.24 10.91 -7.06
CA HIS A 49 48.50 11.68 -6.04
C HIS A 49 47.11 12.21 -6.47
N ILE A 50 46.41 11.54 -7.39
CA ILE A 50 45.07 11.97 -7.84
C ILE A 50 44.07 11.80 -6.71
N MET A 51 43.55 12.90 -6.16
CA MET A 51 42.55 12.90 -5.07
C MET A 51 41.12 13.00 -5.62
N SER A 52 40.28 12.02 -5.29
CA SER A 52 38.85 11.93 -5.64
C SER A 52 38.11 11.11 -4.57
N SER A 53 36.77 11.07 -4.62
CA SER A 53 36.00 10.18 -3.73
C SER A 53 36.32 8.70 -3.95
N ALA A 54 36.71 8.31 -5.17
CA ALA A 54 37.13 6.94 -5.43
C ALA A 54 38.47 6.63 -4.77
N THR A 55 39.41 7.57 -4.75
CA THR A 55 40.70 7.35 -4.08
C THR A 55 40.61 7.42 -2.56
N SER A 56 39.68 8.21 -1.99
CA SER A 56 39.39 8.17 -0.55
C SER A 56 38.82 6.82 -0.11
N GLU A 57 38.08 6.14 -0.98
CA GLU A 57 37.56 4.77 -0.78
C GLU A 57 38.56 3.67 -1.20
N ASN A 58 39.82 4.02 -1.49
CA ASN A 58 40.85 3.09 -2.00
C ASN A 58 40.43 2.32 -3.27
N VAL A 59 39.74 2.97 -4.22
CA VAL A 59 39.27 2.38 -5.47
C VAL A 59 40.09 2.86 -6.68
N ASN A 60 40.69 1.93 -7.42
CA ASN A 60 41.37 2.21 -8.69
C ASN A 60 40.40 2.16 -9.87
N VAL A 61 39.89 3.33 -10.28
CA VAL A 61 38.92 3.45 -11.38
C VAL A 61 39.47 2.96 -12.72
N ALA A 62 40.73 3.25 -13.05
CA ALA A 62 41.35 2.83 -14.31
C ALA A 62 41.40 1.29 -14.45
N THR A 63 41.75 0.61 -13.36
CA THR A 63 41.75 -0.86 -13.28
C THR A 63 40.33 -1.41 -13.37
N ARG A 64 39.35 -0.76 -12.72
CA ARG A 64 37.93 -1.13 -12.81
C ARG A 64 37.43 -1.04 -14.26
N ILE A 65 37.77 0.03 -14.99
CA ILE A 65 37.43 0.22 -16.40
C ILE A 65 38.10 -0.86 -17.28
N LYS A 66 39.40 -1.10 -17.12
CA LYS A 66 40.13 -2.12 -17.88
C LYS A 66 39.58 -3.52 -17.63
N PHE A 67 39.24 -3.83 -16.38
CA PHE A 67 38.62 -5.09 -15.99
C PHE A 67 37.22 -5.24 -16.61
N TYR A 68 36.40 -4.18 -16.56
CA TYR A 68 35.09 -4.15 -17.19
C TYR A 68 35.17 -4.47 -18.69
N TYR A 69 36.02 -3.77 -19.45
CA TYR A 69 36.16 -4.05 -20.89
C TYR A 69 36.72 -5.45 -21.17
N SER A 70 37.66 -5.92 -20.35
CA SER A 70 38.25 -7.25 -20.50
C SER A 70 37.20 -8.36 -20.31
N ILE A 71 36.38 -8.27 -19.27
CA ILE A 71 35.30 -9.24 -19.05
C ILE A 71 34.19 -9.05 -20.07
N PHE A 72 33.79 -7.82 -20.39
CA PHE A 72 32.75 -7.55 -21.38
C PHE A 72 33.08 -8.17 -22.73
N PHE A 73 34.31 -7.98 -23.22
CA PHE A 73 34.78 -8.62 -24.45
C PHE A 73 34.84 -10.15 -24.32
N GLY A 74 35.34 -10.66 -23.19
CA GLY A 74 35.34 -12.10 -22.88
C GLY A 74 33.94 -12.72 -22.89
N ILE A 75 32.94 -12.03 -22.33
CA ILE A 75 31.53 -12.42 -22.35
C ILE A 75 30.98 -12.43 -23.78
N ILE A 76 31.29 -11.43 -24.59
CA ILE A 76 30.88 -11.38 -26.00
C ILE A 76 31.47 -12.58 -26.78
N CYS A 77 32.77 -12.85 -26.60
CA CYS A 77 33.42 -14.00 -27.22
C CYS A 77 32.79 -15.32 -26.77
N LEU A 78 32.56 -15.49 -25.46
CA LEU A 78 31.91 -16.66 -24.89
C LEU A 78 30.49 -16.84 -25.45
N PHE A 79 29.72 -15.75 -25.51
CA PHE A 79 28.37 -15.74 -26.06
C PHE A 79 28.34 -16.25 -27.51
N PHE A 80 29.20 -15.69 -28.39
CA PHE A 80 29.27 -16.12 -29.78
C PHE A 80 29.80 -17.54 -29.93
N ALA A 81 30.81 -17.93 -29.14
CA ALA A 81 31.32 -19.29 -29.13
C ALA A 81 30.21 -20.30 -28.75
N CYS A 82 29.51 -20.08 -27.64
CA CYS A 82 28.37 -20.89 -27.22
C CYS A 82 27.27 -20.92 -28.28
N PHE A 83 26.96 -19.77 -28.89
CA PHE A 83 25.90 -19.65 -29.89
C PHE A 83 26.20 -20.50 -31.12
N PHE A 84 27.40 -20.34 -31.71
CA PHE A 84 27.80 -21.09 -32.90
C PHE A 84 27.99 -22.58 -32.61
N SER A 85 28.57 -22.95 -31.46
CA SER A 85 28.70 -24.34 -31.05
C SER A 85 27.35 -25.03 -30.93
N LEU A 86 26.37 -24.39 -30.28
CA LEU A 86 25.00 -24.89 -30.16
C LEU A 86 24.30 -24.98 -31.52
N LEU A 87 24.45 -23.96 -32.36
CA LEU A 87 23.87 -23.94 -33.71
C LEU A 87 24.39 -25.10 -34.56
N ILE A 88 25.70 -25.37 -34.55
CA ILE A 88 26.32 -26.49 -35.28
C ILE A 88 25.89 -27.83 -34.71
N PHE A 89 25.87 -27.97 -33.38
CA PHE A 89 25.47 -29.21 -32.71
C PHE A 89 24.02 -29.58 -33.03
N LEU A 90 23.11 -28.60 -32.99
CA LEU A 90 21.69 -28.80 -33.23
C LEU A 90 21.35 -28.91 -34.72
N GLY A 91 22.08 -28.20 -35.60
CA GLY A 91 21.82 -28.17 -37.05
C GLY A 91 22.10 -29.48 -37.78
N LYS A 92 22.98 -30.36 -37.26
CA LYS A 92 23.39 -31.61 -37.92
C LYS A 92 22.31 -32.72 -37.93
N LYS A 93 21.15 -32.56 -37.28
CA LYS A 93 20.24 -33.69 -36.97
C LYS A 93 18.73 -33.46 -37.20
N LEU A 94 18.33 -32.51 -38.06
CA LEU A 94 16.92 -32.13 -38.17
C LEU A 94 16.24 -32.71 -39.41
N ASN A 95 15.62 -33.87 -39.26
CA ASN A 95 14.59 -34.34 -40.19
C ASN A 95 13.26 -34.54 -39.43
N SER A 96 12.23 -33.83 -39.89
CA SER A 96 10.79 -33.99 -39.59
C SER A 96 10.23 -33.53 -38.21
N SER A 97 9.49 -32.42 -38.23
CA SER A 97 8.07 -32.22 -37.82
C SER A 97 7.84 -30.70 -37.67
N LYS A 98 6.83 -30.12 -38.33
CA LYS A 98 6.71 -28.64 -38.46
C LYS A 98 6.25 -27.95 -37.17
N ASP A 99 5.43 -28.61 -36.35
CA ASP A 99 4.75 -27.98 -35.20
C ASP A 99 5.65 -27.88 -33.96
N TYR A 100 6.57 -28.84 -33.80
CA TYR A 100 7.55 -28.86 -32.72
C TYR A 100 8.47 -27.64 -32.71
N PHE A 101 8.97 -27.26 -33.89
CA PHE A 101 9.85 -26.10 -34.03
C PHE A 101 9.12 -24.78 -33.73
N ILE A 102 7.83 -24.66 -34.05
CA ILE A 102 7.05 -23.47 -33.71
C ILE A 102 6.97 -23.30 -32.19
N TYR A 103 6.80 -24.41 -31.46
CA TYR A 103 6.77 -24.41 -30.01
C TYR A 103 8.10 -23.97 -29.38
N ILE A 104 9.21 -24.59 -29.81
CA ILE A 104 10.56 -24.20 -29.38
C ILE A 104 10.81 -22.72 -29.69
N LYS A 105 10.52 -22.29 -30.92
CA LYS A 105 10.72 -20.89 -31.35
C LYS A 105 10.02 -19.92 -30.40
N ASN A 106 8.74 -20.13 -30.13
CA ASN A 106 7.95 -19.23 -29.31
C ASN A 106 8.40 -19.23 -27.84
N LEU A 107 8.71 -20.41 -27.27
CA LEU A 107 9.30 -20.48 -25.92
C LEU A 107 10.65 -19.77 -25.86
N SER A 108 11.52 -19.98 -26.85
CA SER A 108 12.81 -19.29 -26.91
C SER A 108 12.65 -17.78 -26.92
N PHE A 109 11.69 -17.24 -27.68
CA PHE A 109 11.38 -15.81 -27.63
C PHE A 109 10.86 -15.35 -26.28
N ILE A 110 9.95 -16.08 -25.62
CA ILE A 110 9.49 -15.72 -24.27
C ILE A 110 10.69 -15.69 -23.30
N GLY A 111 11.60 -16.65 -23.41
CA GLY A 111 12.83 -16.67 -22.61
C GLY A 111 13.73 -15.47 -22.89
N ILE A 112 13.98 -15.14 -24.16
CA ILE A 112 14.82 -13.99 -24.55
C ILE A 112 14.22 -12.68 -23.99
N PHE A 113 12.92 -12.50 -24.16
CA PHE A 113 12.20 -11.34 -23.63
C PHE A 113 12.15 -11.32 -22.11
N GLY A 114 12.14 -12.49 -21.46
CA GLY A 114 12.35 -12.63 -20.01
C GLY A 114 13.72 -12.13 -19.57
N VAL A 115 14.81 -12.52 -20.27
CA VAL A 115 16.17 -12.01 -19.99
C VAL A 115 16.23 -10.49 -20.18
N ILE A 116 15.70 -9.97 -21.29
CA ILE A 116 15.67 -8.52 -21.56
C ILE A 116 14.93 -7.78 -20.44
N SER A 117 13.77 -8.30 -20.03
CA SER A 117 12.99 -7.71 -18.94
C SER A 117 13.72 -7.76 -17.60
N SER A 118 14.47 -8.84 -17.34
CA SER A 118 15.31 -8.99 -16.16
C SER A 118 16.47 -7.98 -16.14
N ILE A 119 17.05 -7.68 -17.31
CA ILE A 119 18.06 -6.62 -17.45
C ILE A 119 17.42 -5.25 -17.14
N LEU A 120 16.25 -4.97 -17.71
CA LEU A 120 15.53 -3.72 -17.47
C LEU A 120 15.16 -3.54 -15.99
N SER A 121 14.72 -4.59 -15.30
CA SER A 121 14.42 -4.57 -13.86
C SER A 121 15.62 -4.47 -12.93
N ALA A 122 16.85 -4.53 -13.48
CA ALA A 122 18.10 -4.70 -12.74
C ALA A 122 18.11 -5.88 -11.72
N SER A 123 17.09 -6.74 -11.77
CA SER A 123 16.93 -7.92 -10.94
C SER A 123 17.44 -9.14 -11.71
N GLN A 124 18.12 -10.07 -11.04
CA GLN A 124 18.49 -11.35 -11.66
C GLN A 124 17.31 -12.31 -11.49
N ASP A 125 16.41 -12.33 -12.47
CA ASP A 125 15.27 -13.22 -12.45
C ASP A 125 15.66 -14.59 -13.00
N TYR A 126 15.98 -15.49 -12.08
CA TYR A 126 16.40 -16.85 -12.41
C TYR A 126 15.25 -17.73 -12.95
N SER A 127 13.99 -17.30 -12.89
CA SER A 127 12.86 -18.06 -13.45
C SER A 127 12.98 -18.29 -14.96
N VAL A 128 13.70 -17.44 -15.69
CA VAL A 128 13.89 -17.57 -17.14
C VAL A 128 14.65 -18.86 -17.50
N PHE A 129 15.43 -19.40 -16.56
CA PHE A 129 16.09 -20.70 -16.72
C PHE A 129 15.09 -21.87 -16.74
N PHE A 130 13.86 -21.74 -16.22
CA PHE A 130 12.81 -22.76 -16.46
C PHE A 130 12.51 -22.88 -17.95
N ILE A 131 12.38 -21.76 -18.66
CA ILE A 131 12.14 -21.76 -20.10
C ILE A 131 13.35 -22.33 -20.83
N GLY A 132 14.55 -21.86 -20.48
CA GLY A 132 15.79 -22.39 -21.05
C GLY A 132 15.93 -23.90 -20.86
N GLY A 133 15.59 -24.41 -19.67
CA GLY A 133 15.56 -25.83 -19.36
C GLY A 133 14.53 -26.59 -20.19
N VAL A 134 13.29 -26.11 -20.31
CA VAL A 134 12.26 -26.75 -21.15
C VAL A 134 12.68 -26.77 -22.62
N VAL A 135 13.27 -25.69 -23.14
CA VAL A 135 13.80 -25.62 -24.50
C VAL A 135 14.95 -26.61 -24.69
N LEU A 136 15.88 -26.69 -23.74
CA LEU A 136 17.00 -27.63 -23.78
C LEU A 136 16.53 -29.09 -23.71
N LEU A 137 15.59 -29.42 -22.81
CA LEU A 137 14.95 -30.74 -22.74
C LEU A 137 14.26 -31.09 -24.06
N SER A 138 13.55 -30.12 -24.64
CA SER A 138 12.91 -30.31 -25.95
C SER A 138 13.95 -30.66 -27.03
N LEU A 139 15.07 -29.96 -27.07
CA LEU A 139 16.14 -30.25 -28.03
C LEU A 139 16.83 -31.59 -27.77
N LEU A 140 17.09 -31.93 -26.51
CA LEU A 140 17.70 -33.20 -26.11
C LEU A 140 16.81 -34.38 -26.48
N PHE A 141 15.51 -34.33 -26.15
CA PHE A 141 14.61 -35.46 -26.38
C PHE A 141 14.26 -35.67 -27.84
N PHE A 142 14.20 -34.61 -28.65
CA PHE A 142 14.09 -34.74 -30.11
C PHE A 142 15.26 -35.54 -30.72
N LYS A 143 16.46 -35.48 -30.12
CA LYS A 143 17.64 -36.20 -30.60
C LYS A 143 17.57 -37.72 -30.36
N TYR A 144 16.80 -38.17 -29.36
CA TYR A 144 16.76 -39.56 -28.89
C TYR A 144 15.40 -40.25 -29.16
N ASP A 145 14.64 -39.75 -30.13
CA ASP A 145 13.23 -40.11 -30.40
C ASP A 145 13.00 -41.52 -30.99
N ASN A 146 13.64 -42.54 -30.43
CA ASN A 146 13.37 -43.95 -30.73
C ASN A 146 12.02 -44.45 -30.14
N LEU A 147 11.24 -43.58 -29.47
CA LEU A 147 10.07 -43.95 -28.66
C LEU A 147 8.78 -43.14 -28.97
N ASN A 148 8.74 -42.36 -30.07
CA ASN A 148 7.59 -41.54 -30.46
C ASN A 148 7.12 -40.56 -29.36
N PHE A 149 8.02 -39.85 -28.70
CA PHE A 149 7.66 -38.87 -27.67
C PHE A 149 7.30 -37.52 -28.29
N ASP A 150 6.21 -36.91 -27.82
CA ASP A 150 5.72 -35.62 -28.33
C ASP A 150 5.80 -34.52 -27.25
N ILE A 151 5.46 -33.28 -27.63
CA ILE A 151 5.49 -32.08 -26.76
C ILE A 151 4.73 -32.31 -25.44
N SER A 152 3.67 -33.12 -25.45
CA SER A 152 2.86 -33.35 -24.25
C SER A 152 3.65 -34.04 -23.15
N MET A 153 4.52 -35.00 -23.48
CA MET A 153 5.32 -35.70 -22.49
C MET A 153 6.46 -34.84 -21.93
N ILE A 154 7.02 -33.94 -22.75
CA ILE A 154 8.02 -32.95 -22.31
C ILE A 154 7.39 -31.96 -21.33
N LEU A 155 6.20 -31.47 -21.67
CA LEU A 155 5.42 -30.61 -20.79
C LEU A 155 5.03 -31.33 -19.50
N TRP A 156 4.56 -32.57 -19.59
CA TRP A 156 4.23 -33.38 -18.42
C TRP A 156 5.44 -33.56 -17.50
N SER A 157 6.62 -33.94 -18.03
CA SER A 157 7.81 -34.20 -17.20
C SER A 157 8.31 -32.92 -16.52
N SER A 158 8.29 -31.80 -17.26
CA SER A 158 8.71 -30.49 -16.78
C SER A 158 7.77 -29.91 -15.72
N LEU A 159 6.45 -30.04 -15.91
CA LEU A 159 5.45 -29.53 -14.98
C LEU A 159 5.34 -30.40 -13.73
N LEU A 160 5.38 -31.74 -13.88
CA LEU A 160 5.36 -32.66 -12.74
C LEU A 160 6.62 -32.54 -11.87
N ALA A 161 7.75 -32.14 -12.45
CA ALA A 161 8.97 -31.91 -11.69
C ALA A 161 8.83 -30.79 -10.65
N ILE A 162 8.00 -29.76 -10.87
CA ILE A 162 7.86 -28.62 -9.95
C ILE A 162 7.47 -29.04 -8.53
N PRO A 163 6.34 -29.76 -8.30
CA PRO A 163 5.97 -30.20 -6.94
C PRO A 163 6.97 -31.20 -6.34
N ILE A 164 7.61 -32.04 -7.16
CA ILE A 164 8.65 -32.96 -6.68
C ILE A 164 9.89 -32.19 -6.19
N THR A 165 10.30 -31.15 -6.93
CA THR A 165 11.42 -30.29 -6.53
C THR A 165 11.08 -29.46 -5.29
N LEU A 166 9.84 -28.98 -5.16
CA LEU A 166 9.37 -28.33 -3.92
C LEU A 166 9.47 -29.29 -2.73
N PHE A 167 9.05 -30.54 -2.91
CA PHE A 167 9.21 -31.58 -1.89
C PHE A 167 10.69 -31.79 -1.52
N ILE A 168 11.58 -32.00 -2.49
CA ILE A 168 13.02 -32.15 -2.25
C ILE A 168 13.57 -30.92 -1.52
N ARG A 169 13.21 -29.71 -1.93
CA ARG A 169 13.65 -28.46 -1.29
C ARG A 169 13.26 -28.43 0.19
N VAL A 170 12.01 -28.76 0.52
CA VAL A 170 11.54 -28.77 1.91
C VAL A 170 12.34 -29.77 2.76
N ILE A 171 12.67 -30.94 2.20
CA ILE A 171 13.53 -31.92 2.88
C ILE A 171 14.93 -31.37 3.10
N LEU A 172 15.55 -30.78 2.07
CA LEU A 172 16.88 -30.19 2.18
C LEU A 172 16.95 -29.08 3.22
N LEU A 173 15.92 -28.22 3.28
CA LEU A 173 15.79 -27.17 4.30
C LEU A 173 15.68 -27.76 5.71
N LYS A 174 14.93 -28.85 5.90
CA LYS A 174 14.76 -29.48 7.22
C LYS A 174 16.07 -30.01 7.81
N PHE A 175 16.99 -30.46 6.95
CA PHE A 175 18.27 -31.03 7.34
C PHE A 175 19.44 -30.02 7.27
N ASN A 176 19.16 -28.73 7.07
CA ASN A 176 20.15 -27.66 6.86
C ASN A 176 21.21 -27.99 5.79
N LEU A 177 20.89 -28.87 4.85
CA LEU A 177 21.84 -29.31 3.81
C LEU A 177 22.12 -28.20 2.78
N VAL A 178 21.30 -27.15 2.77
CA VAL A 178 21.46 -25.96 1.91
C VAL A 178 22.58 -25.05 2.44
N GLU A 179 22.83 -25.03 3.75
CA GLU A 179 23.83 -24.17 4.40
C GLU A 179 25.28 -24.71 4.30
N LEU A 180 25.45 -25.98 3.92
CA LEU A 180 26.77 -26.60 3.72
C LEU A 180 27.51 -26.07 2.48
N ILE A 181 26.83 -25.29 1.64
CA ILE A 181 27.41 -24.77 0.40
C ILE A 181 27.90 -23.34 0.64
N PRO A 182 29.17 -23.00 0.33
CA PRO A 182 29.75 -21.73 0.72
C PRO A 182 28.97 -20.52 0.17
N ASN A 183 28.51 -19.63 1.07
CA ASN A 183 27.92 -18.32 0.75
C ASN A 183 28.85 -17.37 -0.04
N LYS A 184 30.10 -17.78 -0.33
CA LYS A 184 31.10 -16.97 -1.07
C LYS A 184 30.79 -16.84 -2.56
N LEU A 185 29.99 -17.74 -3.12
CA LEU A 185 29.41 -17.58 -4.44
C LEU A 185 27.96 -17.23 -4.19
N ASP A 186 27.50 -16.08 -4.65
CA ASP A 186 26.15 -15.51 -4.47
C ASP A 186 25.04 -16.34 -5.17
N PHE A 187 25.20 -17.67 -5.21
CA PHE A 187 24.25 -18.64 -5.75
C PHE A 187 23.03 -18.68 -4.84
N THR A 188 22.05 -17.87 -5.20
CA THR A 188 20.73 -17.86 -4.55
C THR A 188 20.11 -19.26 -4.55
N GLY A 189 19.36 -19.60 -3.49
CA GLY A 189 18.62 -20.88 -3.36
C GLY A 189 17.71 -21.22 -4.56
N ILE A 190 17.41 -20.23 -5.40
CA ILE A 190 16.61 -20.36 -6.63
C ILE A 190 17.36 -21.15 -7.71
N ILE A 191 18.67 -20.92 -7.89
CA ILE A 191 19.47 -21.65 -8.89
C ILE A 191 19.52 -23.15 -8.57
N TYR A 192 19.68 -23.50 -7.29
CA TYR A 192 19.62 -24.88 -6.84
C TYR A 192 18.27 -25.52 -7.14
N PHE A 193 17.17 -24.80 -6.89
CA PHE A 193 15.83 -25.28 -7.24
C PHE A 193 15.75 -25.60 -8.74
N ILE A 194 16.23 -24.71 -9.61
CA ILE A 194 16.18 -24.89 -11.06
C ILE A 194 17.03 -26.09 -11.50
N VAL A 195 18.23 -26.27 -10.95
CA VAL A 195 19.09 -27.43 -11.26
C VAL A 195 18.43 -28.74 -10.86
N ILE A 196 17.89 -28.81 -9.64
CA ILE A 196 17.16 -30.01 -9.16
C ILE A 196 15.92 -30.25 -10.03
N TRP A 197 15.16 -29.20 -10.36
CA TRP A 197 14.01 -29.29 -11.26
C TRP A 197 14.39 -29.83 -12.64
N PHE A 198 15.50 -29.38 -13.21
CA PHE A 198 15.99 -29.87 -14.49
C PHE A 198 16.37 -31.35 -14.43
N LEU A 199 17.10 -31.77 -13.40
CA LEU A 199 17.46 -33.18 -13.17
C LEU A 199 16.24 -34.07 -12.95
N VAL A 200 15.28 -33.63 -12.14
CA VAL A 200 14.02 -34.34 -11.90
C VAL A 200 13.20 -34.43 -13.19
N SER A 201 13.20 -33.39 -14.04
CA SER A 201 12.52 -33.42 -15.33
C SER A 201 13.11 -34.47 -16.28
N ILE A 202 14.44 -34.61 -16.31
CA ILE A 202 15.14 -35.68 -17.05
C ILE A 202 14.76 -37.05 -16.48
N PHE A 203 14.82 -37.20 -15.16
CA PHE A 203 14.49 -38.45 -14.48
C PHE A 203 13.05 -38.89 -14.75
N ASN A 204 12.08 -37.97 -14.62
CA ASN A 204 10.67 -38.21 -14.95
C ASN A 204 10.50 -38.65 -16.40
N TYR A 205 11.23 -38.02 -17.33
CA TYR A 205 11.19 -38.41 -18.73
C TYR A 205 11.69 -39.85 -18.94
N ILE A 206 12.88 -40.19 -18.40
CA ILE A 206 13.47 -41.54 -18.52
C ILE A 206 12.55 -42.60 -17.90
N ILE A 207 12.00 -42.33 -16.71
CA ILE A 207 11.05 -43.23 -16.05
C ILE A 207 9.81 -43.42 -16.91
N SER A 208 9.24 -42.34 -17.46
CA SER A 208 8.04 -42.46 -18.29
C SER A 208 8.28 -43.31 -19.53
N ALA A 209 9.47 -43.22 -20.14
CA ALA A 209 9.87 -44.07 -21.25
C ALA A 209 9.95 -45.55 -20.84
N ALA A 210 10.52 -45.84 -19.68
CA ALA A 210 10.57 -47.20 -19.14
C ALA A 210 9.16 -47.76 -18.82
N ILE A 211 8.29 -46.95 -18.22
CA ILE A 211 6.90 -47.32 -17.91
C ILE A 211 6.10 -47.59 -19.18
N ILE A 212 6.21 -46.74 -20.21
CA ILE A 212 5.51 -46.93 -21.49
C ILE A 212 5.96 -48.24 -22.14
N LYS A 213 7.27 -48.52 -22.16
CA LYS A 213 7.81 -49.77 -22.69
C LYS A 213 7.28 -50.98 -21.92
N PHE A 214 7.21 -50.88 -20.59
CA PHE A 214 6.65 -51.93 -19.74
C PHE A 214 5.15 -52.15 -19.99
N PHE A 215 4.35 -51.09 -20.13
CA PHE A 215 2.91 -51.21 -20.43
C PHE A 215 2.66 -51.84 -21.79
N TYR A 216 3.45 -51.47 -22.79
CA TYR A 216 3.39 -52.07 -24.11
C TYR A 216 3.74 -53.57 -24.06
N GLN A 217 4.85 -53.94 -23.41
CA GLN A 217 5.32 -55.32 -23.37
C GLN A 217 4.48 -56.25 -22.49
N LYS A 218 4.01 -55.78 -21.33
CA LYS A 218 3.35 -56.63 -20.32
C LYS A 218 1.83 -56.68 -20.46
N PHE A 219 1.22 -55.55 -20.84
CA PHE A 219 -0.24 -55.39 -20.86
C PHE A 219 -0.80 -55.15 -22.27
N ASN A 220 0.05 -55.11 -23.30
CA ASN A 220 -0.33 -54.84 -24.69
C ASN A 220 -1.12 -53.52 -24.86
N ILE A 221 -0.77 -52.50 -24.06
CA ILE A 221 -1.39 -51.17 -24.11
C ILE A 221 -0.66 -50.33 -25.16
N THR A 222 -1.39 -49.59 -25.99
CA THR A 222 -0.79 -48.73 -27.02
C THR A 222 0.09 -47.64 -26.40
N ILE A 223 1.07 -47.11 -27.16
CA ILE A 223 1.92 -46.01 -26.68
C ILE A 223 1.07 -44.78 -26.33
N SER A 224 0.07 -44.44 -27.14
CA SER A 224 -0.84 -43.32 -26.90
C SER A 224 -1.67 -43.50 -25.63
N ASP A 225 -2.23 -44.69 -25.40
CA ASP A 225 -2.99 -44.97 -24.18
C ASP A 225 -2.08 -44.97 -22.96
N SER A 226 -0.85 -45.48 -23.08
CA SER A 226 0.15 -45.47 -22.02
C SER A 226 0.49 -44.04 -21.58
N LYS A 227 0.71 -43.13 -22.53
CA LYS A 227 0.90 -41.69 -22.24
C LYS A 227 -0.33 -41.10 -21.53
N ALA A 228 -1.54 -41.41 -22.00
CA ALA A 228 -2.77 -40.92 -21.39
C ALA A 228 -2.97 -41.43 -19.95
N ILE A 229 -2.61 -42.68 -19.68
CA ILE A 229 -2.64 -43.28 -18.34
C ILE A 229 -1.66 -42.55 -17.43
N ILE A 230 -0.42 -42.34 -17.86
CA ILE A 230 0.61 -41.62 -17.09
C ILE A 230 0.13 -40.21 -16.75
N LEU A 231 -0.33 -39.43 -17.74
CA LEU A 231 -0.84 -38.07 -17.50
C LEU A 231 -2.00 -38.03 -16.51
N LYS A 232 -2.99 -38.94 -16.64
CA LYS A 232 -4.14 -38.97 -15.74
C LYS A 232 -3.76 -39.41 -14.33
N ALA A 233 -2.85 -40.37 -14.22
CA ALA A 233 -2.44 -40.93 -12.94
C ALA A 233 -1.51 -40.03 -12.14
N SER A 234 -0.74 -39.13 -12.78
CA SER A 234 0.17 -38.22 -12.08
C SER A 234 -0.51 -36.98 -11.48
N VAL A 235 -1.81 -36.77 -11.71
CA VAL A 235 -2.57 -35.63 -11.14
C VAL A 235 -2.49 -35.54 -9.61
N PRO A 236 -2.60 -36.63 -8.82
CA PRO A 236 -2.45 -36.56 -7.36
C PRO A 236 -1.08 -36.01 -6.93
N VAL A 237 0.01 -36.43 -7.56
CA VAL A 237 1.36 -35.92 -7.28
C VAL A 237 1.45 -34.44 -7.65
N LEU A 238 0.86 -34.04 -8.77
CA LEU A 238 0.81 -32.64 -9.18
C LEU A 238 0.05 -31.77 -8.15
N LEU A 239 -1.06 -32.27 -7.62
CA LEU A 239 -1.88 -31.57 -6.62
C LEU A 239 -1.18 -31.37 -5.28
N THR A 240 -0.08 -32.08 -5.00
CA THR A 240 0.68 -31.88 -3.75
C THR A 240 1.17 -30.44 -3.58
N GLY A 241 1.49 -29.73 -4.68
CA GLY A 241 1.88 -28.32 -4.62
C GLY A 241 0.79 -27.40 -4.08
N VAL A 242 -0.47 -27.66 -4.46
CA VAL A 242 -1.64 -26.90 -3.98
C VAL A 242 -2.06 -27.36 -2.59
N ALA A 243 -2.13 -28.69 -2.38
CA ALA A 243 -2.56 -29.28 -1.13
C ALA A 243 -1.65 -28.85 0.03
N GLN A 244 -0.35 -28.68 -0.23
CA GLN A 244 0.62 -28.30 0.79
C GLN A 244 0.31 -26.92 1.40
N SER A 245 0.14 -25.87 0.58
CA SER A 245 -0.20 -24.53 1.09
C SER A 245 -1.50 -24.51 1.90
N ILE A 246 -2.52 -25.24 1.42
CA ILE A 246 -3.81 -25.35 2.11
C ILE A 246 -3.64 -26.06 3.46
N LEU A 247 -2.88 -27.15 3.51
CA LEU A 247 -2.69 -27.94 4.73
C LEU A 247 -1.85 -27.21 5.77
N LEU A 248 -0.85 -26.45 5.35
CA LEU A 248 -0.08 -25.58 6.25
C LEU A 248 -0.98 -24.54 6.93
N GLU A 249 -1.93 -23.95 6.20
CA GLU A 249 -2.87 -23.01 6.81
C GLU A 249 -3.93 -23.71 7.67
N ILE A 250 -4.41 -24.90 7.28
CA ILE A 250 -5.28 -25.72 8.16
C ILE A 250 -4.58 -26.00 9.49
N MET A 251 -3.28 -26.30 9.49
CA MET A 251 -2.53 -26.49 10.73
C MET A 251 -2.50 -25.22 11.59
N ASN A 252 -2.34 -24.03 10.99
CA ASN A 252 -2.39 -22.76 11.71
C ASN A 252 -3.78 -22.51 12.31
N ILE A 253 -4.85 -22.81 11.56
CA ILE A 253 -6.23 -22.72 12.03
C ILE A 253 -6.46 -23.66 13.22
N LEU A 254 -6.03 -24.93 13.12
CA LEU A 254 -6.17 -25.91 14.20
C LEU A 254 -5.38 -25.53 15.45
N ASN A 255 -4.18 -24.96 15.29
CA ASN A 255 -3.37 -24.44 16.38
C ASN A 255 -4.10 -23.28 17.09
N LYS A 256 -4.59 -22.28 16.33
CA LYS A 256 -5.32 -21.14 16.90
C LYS A 256 -6.64 -21.55 17.55
N ARG A 257 -7.49 -22.28 16.83
CA ARG A 257 -8.88 -22.57 17.25
C ARG A 257 -8.98 -23.67 18.31
N LEU A 258 -8.18 -24.71 18.18
CA LEU A 258 -8.30 -25.93 18.98
C LEU A 258 -7.06 -26.17 19.87
N GLY A 259 -6.02 -25.34 19.79
CA GLY A 259 -4.77 -25.55 20.51
C GLY A 259 -3.97 -26.75 20.01
N ILE A 260 -4.32 -27.35 18.87
CA ILE A 260 -3.65 -28.55 18.34
C ILE A 260 -2.38 -28.11 17.61
N VAL A 261 -1.22 -28.39 18.22
CA VAL A 261 0.09 -28.02 17.65
C VAL A 261 0.71 -29.19 16.89
N PHE A 262 0.87 -29.02 15.59
CA PHE A 262 1.62 -29.97 14.76
C PHE A 262 3.10 -29.55 14.67
N GLY A 263 3.93 -30.07 15.58
CA GLY A 263 5.35 -29.73 15.66
C GLY A 263 6.24 -30.25 14.52
N ARG A 264 5.67 -30.91 13.49
CA ARG A 264 6.41 -31.54 12.37
C ARG A 264 5.74 -31.28 10.99
N PRO A 265 5.64 -30.02 10.53
CA PRO A 265 5.06 -29.68 9.21
C PRO A 265 5.68 -30.45 8.04
N THR A 266 6.99 -30.70 8.10
CA THR A 266 7.73 -31.41 7.04
C THR A 266 7.31 -32.89 6.94
N LEU A 267 7.04 -33.55 8.06
CA LEU A 267 6.59 -34.95 8.09
C LEU A 267 5.20 -35.10 7.45
N ILE A 268 4.31 -34.14 7.71
CA ILE A 268 2.98 -34.10 7.09
C ILE A 268 3.12 -34.02 5.57
N TYR A 269 4.02 -33.16 5.08
CA TYR A 269 4.29 -33.08 3.64
C TYR A 269 4.79 -34.41 3.06
N CYS A 270 5.70 -35.10 3.77
CA CYS A 270 6.15 -36.44 3.38
C CYS A 270 4.99 -37.43 3.26
N ILE A 271 4.09 -37.45 4.25
CA ILE A 271 2.94 -38.36 4.25
C ILE A 271 2.03 -38.07 3.07
N ILE A 272 1.71 -36.81 2.80
CA ILE A 272 0.86 -36.40 1.67
C ILE A 272 1.51 -36.79 0.35
N PHE A 273 2.82 -36.54 0.21
CA PHE A 273 3.53 -36.87 -1.01
C PHE A 273 3.57 -38.38 -1.26
N ILE A 274 3.90 -39.19 -0.24
CA ILE A 274 3.88 -40.66 -0.33
C ILE A 274 2.46 -41.17 -0.65
N ALA A 275 1.44 -40.66 0.03
CA ALA A 275 0.05 -41.01 -0.24
C ALA A 275 -0.34 -40.66 -1.68
N SER A 276 0.07 -39.51 -2.21
CA SER A 276 -0.21 -39.11 -3.58
C SER A 276 0.45 -40.05 -4.62
N VAL A 277 1.65 -40.54 -4.33
CA VAL A 277 2.36 -41.52 -5.16
C VAL A 277 1.66 -42.88 -5.12
N LEU A 278 1.23 -43.33 -3.94
CA LEU A 278 0.43 -44.56 -3.80
C LEU A 278 -0.90 -44.46 -4.58
N ILE A 279 -1.60 -43.34 -4.46
CA ILE A 279 -2.84 -43.07 -5.22
C ILE A 279 -2.57 -43.08 -6.73
N MET A 280 -1.45 -42.50 -7.17
CA MET A 280 -1.03 -42.56 -8.59
C MET A 280 -0.91 -44.02 -9.06
N PHE A 281 -0.23 -44.89 -8.31
CA PHE A 281 -0.12 -46.32 -8.66
C PHE A 281 -1.48 -47.05 -8.65
N LEU A 282 -2.37 -46.73 -7.72
CA LEU A 282 -3.73 -47.27 -7.68
C LEU A 282 -4.56 -46.84 -8.91
N ILE A 283 -4.45 -45.58 -9.33
CA ILE A 283 -5.10 -45.07 -10.54
C ILE A 283 -4.55 -45.77 -11.77
N ILE A 284 -3.22 -45.97 -11.86
CA ILE A 284 -2.60 -46.74 -12.94
C ILE A 284 -3.21 -48.14 -13.02
N GLY A 285 -3.23 -48.89 -11.91
CA GLY A 285 -3.80 -50.24 -11.87
C GLY A 285 -5.26 -50.28 -12.29
N LYS A 286 -6.08 -49.32 -11.84
CA LYS A 286 -7.48 -49.20 -12.22
C LYS A 286 -7.68 -48.88 -13.70
N LEU A 287 -6.85 -48.01 -14.28
CA LEU A 287 -6.94 -47.64 -15.69
C LEU A 287 -6.47 -48.77 -16.62
N ILE A 288 -5.45 -49.52 -16.21
CA ILE A 288 -5.01 -50.74 -16.91
C ILE A 288 -6.14 -51.77 -16.92
N ASN A 289 -6.79 -52.02 -15.78
CA ASN A 289 -7.85 -53.02 -15.64
C ASN A 289 -9.15 -52.66 -16.39
N LYS A 290 -9.40 -51.39 -16.69
CA LYS A 290 -10.62 -50.95 -17.40
C LYS A 290 -10.64 -51.27 -18.90
N GLY A 291 -9.53 -51.74 -19.47
CA GLY A 291 -9.43 -52.08 -20.90
C GLY A 291 -9.38 -50.85 -21.82
N ASN A 292 -8.74 -51.05 -22.98
CA ASN A 292 -8.32 -50.01 -23.93
C ASN A 292 -9.48 -49.16 -24.47
N ASN A 293 -9.54 -47.89 -24.02
CA ASN A 293 -10.08 -46.76 -24.80
C ASN A 293 -9.79 -45.42 -24.08
N CYS A 294 -8.51 -45.09 -23.85
CA CYS A 294 -8.13 -43.78 -23.34
C CYS A 294 -7.89 -42.79 -24.50
N ASN A 295 -8.87 -42.67 -25.39
CA ASN A 295 -8.80 -41.76 -26.52
C ASN A 295 -9.01 -40.30 -26.04
N SER A 296 -7.94 -39.72 -25.49
CA SER A 296 -7.94 -38.34 -24.98
C SER A 296 -6.76 -37.57 -25.54
N ASP A 297 -7.06 -36.39 -26.11
CA ASP A 297 -6.07 -35.39 -26.49
C ASP A 297 -5.20 -35.00 -25.28
N LEU A 298 -3.94 -35.43 -25.28
CA LEU A 298 -3.00 -35.28 -24.18
C LEU A 298 -2.71 -33.80 -23.88
N ILE A 299 -2.57 -32.98 -24.92
CA ILE A 299 -2.32 -31.53 -24.78
C ILE A 299 -3.52 -30.86 -24.10
N LYS A 300 -4.73 -31.31 -24.41
CA LYS A 300 -5.95 -30.80 -23.76
C LYS A 300 -6.00 -31.12 -22.27
N ILE A 301 -5.47 -32.27 -21.84
CA ILE A 301 -5.33 -32.61 -20.41
C ILE A 301 -4.35 -31.65 -19.74
N ILE A 302 -3.19 -31.42 -20.36
CA ILE A 302 -2.17 -30.50 -19.84
C ILE A 302 -2.75 -29.09 -19.71
N ASN A 303 -3.39 -28.58 -20.76
CA ASN A 303 -3.96 -27.24 -20.79
C ASN A 303 -5.10 -27.03 -19.79
N LYS A 304 -5.90 -28.06 -19.51
CA LYS A 304 -7.06 -27.95 -18.61
C LYS A 304 -6.78 -28.31 -17.16
N ILE A 305 -5.77 -29.12 -16.90
CA ILE A 305 -5.47 -29.65 -15.56
C ILE A 305 -4.10 -29.19 -15.09
N TYR A 306 -3.03 -29.49 -15.84
CA TYR A 306 -1.67 -29.24 -15.38
C TYR A 306 -1.34 -27.76 -15.24
N ILE A 307 -1.63 -26.98 -16.28
CA ILE A 307 -1.31 -25.54 -16.29
C ILE A 307 -2.04 -24.81 -15.14
N PRO A 308 -3.37 -24.96 -14.96
CA PRO A 308 -4.07 -24.38 -13.81
C PRO A 308 -3.50 -24.80 -12.46
N ILE A 309 -3.13 -26.07 -12.26
CA ILE A 309 -2.58 -26.54 -10.98
C ILE A 309 -1.20 -25.94 -10.70
N ILE A 310 -0.34 -25.80 -11.71
CA ILE A 310 0.97 -25.16 -11.55
C ILE A 310 0.84 -23.67 -11.25
N LEU A 311 -0.07 -22.97 -11.92
CA LEU A 311 -0.36 -21.58 -11.59
C LEU A 311 -0.89 -21.47 -10.16
N ALA A 312 -1.85 -22.31 -9.76
CA ALA A 312 -2.34 -22.35 -8.39
C ALA A 312 -1.22 -22.64 -7.37
N THR A 313 -0.30 -23.54 -7.69
CA THR A 313 0.86 -23.87 -6.83
C THR A 313 1.70 -22.64 -6.57
N PHE A 314 2.16 -21.94 -7.62
CA PHE A 314 2.96 -20.73 -7.43
C PHE A 314 2.15 -19.61 -6.76
N SER A 315 0.91 -19.37 -7.18
CA SER A 315 0.07 -18.31 -6.61
C SER A 315 -0.25 -18.54 -5.12
N LEU A 316 -0.50 -19.78 -4.70
CA LEU A 316 -0.76 -20.10 -3.28
C LEU A 316 0.50 -20.02 -2.42
N ILE A 317 1.68 -20.32 -2.98
CA ILE A 317 2.95 -20.10 -2.28
C ILE A 317 3.20 -18.60 -2.06
N ILE A 318 2.91 -17.75 -3.04
CA ILE A 318 3.01 -16.29 -2.88
C ILE A 318 1.97 -15.80 -1.88
N ALA A 319 0.74 -16.30 -1.99
CA ALA A 319 -0.37 -15.92 -1.12
C ALA A 319 -0.33 -16.59 0.27
N GLN A 320 0.71 -17.36 0.59
CA GLN A 320 0.78 -18.06 1.88
C GLN A 320 0.76 -17.02 3.02
N PRO A 321 -0.24 -17.06 3.91
CA PRO A 321 -0.31 -16.14 5.04
C PRO A 321 0.86 -16.36 5.99
N ALA A 322 1.31 -15.29 6.64
CA ALA A 322 2.25 -15.39 7.74
C ALA A 322 1.64 -16.22 8.90
N LYS A 323 2.49 -16.89 9.69
CA LYS A 323 2.02 -17.63 10.88
C LYS A 323 1.32 -16.70 11.87
N MET A 324 1.92 -15.54 12.11
CA MET A 324 1.39 -14.51 13.00
C MET A 324 1.50 -13.15 12.30
N ALA A 325 0.55 -12.27 12.56
CA ALA A 325 0.60 -10.87 12.19
C ALA A 325 1.35 -10.10 13.28
N ASN A 326 2.10 -9.08 12.89
CA ASN A 326 2.62 -8.12 13.86
C ASN A 326 1.54 -7.06 14.13
N VAL A 327 1.53 -6.51 15.34
CA VAL A 327 0.81 -5.27 15.61
C VAL A 327 1.32 -4.19 14.66
N GLY A 328 0.41 -3.57 13.91
CA GLY A 328 0.76 -2.48 12.97
C GLY A 328 0.81 -1.12 13.65
N GLY A 329 1.46 -0.16 13.00
CA GLY A 329 1.53 1.25 13.42
C GLY A 329 0.71 2.21 12.56
N GLU A 330 0.03 1.70 11.52
CA GLU A 330 -0.82 2.51 10.64
C GLU A 330 -2.27 2.37 11.13
N PHE A 331 -2.78 3.39 11.83
CA PHE A 331 -4.14 3.39 12.39
C PHE A 331 -5.17 4.02 11.45
N PHE A 332 -4.73 4.76 10.43
CA PHE A 332 -5.60 5.57 9.60
C PHE A 332 -6.19 4.76 8.44
N GLU A 333 -5.36 4.26 7.52
CA GLU A 333 -5.79 3.36 6.43
C GLU A 333 -6.38 2.06 6.98
N MET A 334 -5.78 1.52 8.05
CA MET A 334 -6.32 0.32 8.69
C MET A 334 -7.73 0.53 9.24
N ALA A 335 -8.11 1.75 9.66
CA ALA A 335 -9.47 2.00 10.13
C ALA A 335 -10.53 1.80 9.06
N ASN A 336 -10.22 2.19 7.81
CA ASN A 336 -11.15 2.09 6.68
C ASN A 336 -11.72 0.68 6.54
N HIS A 337 -10.80 -0.29 6.57
CA HIS A 337 -11.09 -1.70 6.37
C HIS A 337 -11.39 -2.41 7.69
N GLY A 338 -10.54 -2.18 8.67
CA GLY A 338 -10.51 -2.82 9.97
C GLY A 338 -11.80 -2.63 10.74
N LEU A 339 -12.38 -1.42 10.74
CA LEU A 339 -13.60 -1.14 11.51
C LEU A 339 -14.83 -1.83 10.93
N SER A 340 -14.94 -1.94 9.61
CA SER A 340 -16.03 -2.71 8.99
C SER A 340 -15.99 -4.18 9.39
N VAL A 341 -14.79 -4.77 9.42
CA VAL A 341 -14.59 -6.17 9.85
C VAL A 341 -14.83 -6.33 11.35
N ASP A 342 -14.24 -5.46 12.17
CA ASP A 342 -14.43 -5.44 13.63
C ASP A 342 -15.91 -5.37 14.00
N HIS A 343 -16.62 -4.41 13.41
CA HIS A 343 -18.02 -4.16 13.71
C HIS A 343 -18.95 -5.31 13.30
N LEU A 344 -18.65 -6.00 12.20
CA LEU A 344 -19.39 -7.18 11.79
C LEU A 344 -19.25 -8.31 12.82
N PHE A 345 -18.02 -8.63 13.24
CA PHE A 345 -17.78 -9.79 14.10
C PHE A 345 -18.01 -9.53 15.59
N LYS A 346 -17.76 -8.31 16.10
CA LYS A 346 -18.00 -7.96 17.51
C LYS A 346 -19.43 -7.51 17.78
N TYR A 347 -20.03 -6.72 16.86
CA TYR A 347 -21.31 -6.04 17.11
C TYR A 347 -22.45 -6.48 16.18
N GLY A 348 -22.20 -7.36 15.20
CA GLY A 348 -23.23 -7.79 14.23
C GLY A 348 -23.70 -6.67 13.31
N SER A 349 -22.88 -5.62 13.12
CA SER A 349 -23.20 -4.50 12.24
C SER A 349 -23.04 -4.90 10.78
N LEU A 350 -23.98 -4.44 9.93
CA LEU A 350 -23.99 -4.78 8.50
C LEU A 350 -23.12 -3.80 7.69
N PRO A 351 -22.10 -4.29 6.96
CA PRO A 351 -21.33 -3.46 6.02
C PRO A 351 -22.25 -2.79 4.99
N LEU A 352 -21.89 -1.56 4.57
CA LEU A 352 -22.67 -0.68 3.67
C LEU A 352 -23.97 -0.11 4.25
N ILE A 353 -24.49 -0.67 5.34
CA ILE A 353 -25.73 -0.21 5.99
C ILE A 353 -25.41 0.57 7.27
N GLU A 354 -24.50 0.03 8.09
CA GLU A 354 -24.09 0.58 9.38
C GLU A 354 -22.63 1.06 9.40
N THR A 355 -21.80 0.58 8.47
CA THR A 355 -20.40 0.99 8.32
C THR A 355 -20.07 1.24 6.85
N PHE A 356 -19.17 2.18 6.59
CA PHE A 356 -18.71 2.51 5.24
C PHE A 356 -17.19 2.50 5.12
N ASP A 357 -16.72 1.77 4.11
CA ASP A 357 -15.34 1.62 3.71
C ASP A 357 -15.19 2.14 2.26
N ALA A 358 -14.21 3.00 2.00
CA ALA A 358 -13.98 3.59 0.67
C ALA A 358 -13.67 2.54 -0.41
N HIS A 359 -13.11 1.40 0.00
CA HIS A 359 -12.76 0.27 -0.84
C HIS A 359 -13.80 -0.86 -0.79
N LEU A 360 -14.93 -0.64 -0.09
CA LEU A 360 -16.05 -1.57 0.03
C LEU A 360 -15.57 -2.98 0.41
N LEU A 361 -15.96 -4.01 -0.34
CA LEU A 361 -15.66 -5.39 0.00
C LEU A 361 -14.24 -5.84 -0.39
N SER A 362 -13.44 -5.03 -1.09
CA SER A 362 -12.16 -5.51 -1.67
C SER A 362 -11.16 -5.98 -0.62
N ASN A 363 -11.10 -5.28 0.52
CA ASN A 363 -10.23 -5.63 1.65
C ASN A 363 -10.97 -6.43 2.73
N GLN A 364 -12.30 -6.53 2.62
CA GLN A 364 -13.13 -7.16 3.64
C GLN A 364 -13.38 -8.65 3.37
N ILE A 365 -13.53 -9.07 2.10
CA ILE A 365 -13.88 -10.47 1.78
C ILE A 365 -12.89 -11.47 2.36
N PHE A 366 -11.59 -11.24 2.17
CA PHE A 366 -10.56 -12.14 2.68
C PHE A 366 -10.43 -12.05 4.21
N ALA A 367 -10.64 -10.87 4.78
CA ALA A 367 -10.72 -10.69 6.22
C ALA A 367 -11.92 -11.42 6.86
N TYR A 368 -13.05 -11.49 6.16
CA TYR A 368 -14.21 -12.28 6.58
C TYR A 368 -13.92 -13.76 6.53
N ILE A 369 -13.29 -14.25 5.46
CA ILE A 369 -12.90 -15.66 5.34
C ILE A 369 -11.91 -16.02 6.46
N TYR A 370 -10.91 -15.18 6.72
CA TYR A 370 -9.99 -15.38 7.84
C TYR A 370 -10.75 -15.48 9.16
N SER A 371 -11.59 -14.49 9.46
CA SER A 371 -12.25 -14.35 10.76
C SER A 371 -13.27 -15.47 11.03
N LEU A 372 -13.94 -15.98 9.99
CA LEU A 372 -14.78 -17.17 10.08
C LEU A 372 -13.96 -18.42 10.43
N LEU A 373 -12.79 -18.60 9.82
CA LEU A 373 -11.95 -19.80 10.02
C LEU A 373 -11.11 -19.74 11.30
N ASN A 374 -10.46 -18.62 11.60
CA ASN A 374 -9.49 -18.43 12.69
C ASN A 374 -10.08 -17.71 13.92
N GLY A 375 -11.19 -17.01 13.76
CA GLY A 375 -11.76 -16.13 14.78
C GLY A 375 -11.28 -14.71 14.54
N TYR A 376 -12.18 -13.75 14.71
CA TYR A 376 -11.83 -12.35 14.55
C TYR A 376 -10.80 -11.94 15.60
N GLU A 377 -9.71 -11.33 15.13
CA GLU A 377 -8.71 -10.66 15.94
C GLU A 377 -8.18 -9.45 15.14
N PRO A 378 -8.07 -8.25 15.74
CA PRO A 378 -7.46 -7.09 15.09
C PRO A 378 -6.08 -7.43 14.51
N TRP A 379 -5.71 -6.83 13.38
CA TRP A 379 -4.48 -7.09 12.60
C TRP A 379 -4.44 -8.46 11.91
N ALA A 380 -4.70 -9.54 12.65
CA ALA A 380 -4.62 -10.89 12.09
C ALA A 380 -5.72 -11.17 11.06
N ALA A 381 -6.86 -10.45 11.12
CA ALA A 381 -7.93 -10.53 10.13
C ALA A 381 -7.43 -10.42 8.68
N PHE A 382 -6.40 -9.61 8.43
CA PHE A 382 -5.93 -9.28 7.08
C PHE A 382 -4.82 -10.20 6.57
N LEU A 383 -4.47 -11.26 7.32
CA LEU A 383 -3.47 -12.26 6.89
C LEU A 383 -3.83 -12.92 5.55
N TYR A 384 -5.11 -12.94 5.18
CA TYR A 384 -5.62 -13.60 3.97
C TYR A 384 -5.70 -12.70 2.73
N ASP A 385 -5.38 -11.41 2.84
CA ASP A 385 -5.54 -10.46 1.74
C ASP A 385 -4.78 -10.90 0.47
N GLN A 386 -3.60 -11.51 0.64
CA GLN A 386 -2.77 -11.97 -0.47
C GLN A 386 -3.43 -13.09 -1.31
N PHE A 387 -4.48 -13.76 -0.82
CA PHE A 387 -5.22 -14.73 -1.63
C PHE A 387 -5.90 -14.10 -2.86
N ILE A 388 -6.13 -12.78 -2.88
CA ILE A 388 -6.62 -12.09 -4.09
C ILE A 388 -5.66 -12.25 -5.27
N GLN A 389 -4.35 -12.38 -5.01
CA GLN A 389 -3.35 -12.57 -6.07
C GLN A 389 -3.60 -13.85 -6.88
N VAL A 390 -4.13 -14.90 -6.25
CA VAL A 390 -4.52 -16.14 -6.93
C VAL A 390 -5.57 -15.81 -8.00
N ILE A 391 -6.60 -15.04 -7.63
CA ILE A 391 -7.66 -14.62 -8.55
C ILE A 391 -7.08 -13.78 -9.70
N TYR A 392 -6.22 -12.79 -9.40
CA TYR A 392 -5.59 -11.95 -10.41
C TYR A 392 -4.78 -12.74 -11.43
N ILE A 393 -3.92 -13.67 -10.96
CA ILE A 393 -3.09 -14.51 -11.84
C ILE A 393 -3.96 -15.41 -12.73
N PHE A 394 -5.03 -15.99 -12.17
CA PHE A 394 -5.95 -16.80 -12.96
C PHE A 394 -6.67 -15.96 -14.02
N VAL A 395 -7.22 -14.81 -13.65
CA VAL A 395 -7.91 -13.91 -14.59
C VAL A 395 -6.96 -13.50 -15.71
N LEU A 396 -5.73 -13.08 -15.38
CA LEU A 396 -4.69 -12.77 -16.35
C LEU A 396 -4.41 -13.95 -17.29
N TYR A 397 -4.23 -15.15 -16.75
CA TYR A 397 -4.03 -16.35 -17.56
C TYR A 397 -5.18 -16.61 -18.55
N TYR A 398 -6.44 -16.43 -18.13
CA TYR A 398 -7.59 -16.60 -19.03
C TYR A 398 -7.67 -15.54 -20.13
N ILE A 399 -7.16 -14.33 -19.89
CA ILE A 399 -7.00 -13.29 -20.91
C ILE A 399 -5.89 -13.69 -21.87
N LEU A 400 -4.68 -13.91 -21.36
CA LEU A 400 -3.47 -14.17 -22.15
C LEU A 400 -3.58 -15.44 -22.99
N LYS A 401 -4.24 -16.49 -22.50
CA LYS A 401 -4.39 -17.74 -23.27
C LYS A 401 -5.24 -17.56 -24.53
N SER A 402 -6.13 -16.56 -24.57
CA SER A 402 -6.82 -16.19 -25.82
C SER A 402 -5.90 -15.50 -26.82
N LEU A 403 -4.89 -14.81 -26.31
CA LEU A 403 -4.00 -13.98 -27.10
C LEU A 403 -2.86 -14.83 -27.66
N ILE A 404 -2.09 -15.48 -26.81
CA ILE A 404 -0.90 -16.22 -27.22
C ILE A 404 -1.06 -17.73 -27.13
N GLY A 405 -2.03 -18.27 -26.37
CA GLY A 405 -2.23 -19.71 -26.18
C GLY A 405 -1.78 -20.20 -24.80
N GLU A 406 -2.30 -21.33 -24.35
CA GLU A 406 -2.23 -21.78 -22.96
C GLU A 406 -0.80 -21.95 -22.44
N VAL A 407 0.04 -22.62 -23.21
CA VAL A 407 1.40 -22.95 -22.78
C VAL A 407 2.28 -21.71 -22.75
N TYR A 408 2.20 -20.87 -23.78
CA TYR A 408 2.96 -19.64 -23.84
C TYR A 408 2.51 -18.64 -22.76
N SER A 409 1.22 -18.60 -22.43
CA SER A 409 0.71 -17.79 -21.31
C SER A 409 1.23 -18.26 -19.95
N LEU A 410 1.32 -19.57 -19.71
CA LEU A 410 1.93 -20.10 -18.50
C LEU A 410 3.37 -19.61 -18.36
N PHE A 411 4.21 -19.87 -19.37
CA PHE A 411 5.63 -19.53 -19.31
C PHE A 411 5.86 -18.02 -19.22
N PHE A 412 5.07 -17.21 -19.93
CA PHE A 412 5.13 -15.76 -19.81
C PHE A 412 4.80 -15.29 -18.38
N ILE A 413 3.70 -15.77 -17.77
CA ILE A 413 3.32 -15.35 -16.41
C ILE A 413 4.37 -15.75 -15.38
N ILE A 414 4.89 -16.97 -15.45
CA ILE A 414 5.84 -17.47 -14.45
C ILE A 414 7.24 -16.88 -14.59
N SER A 415 7.61 -16.34 -15.77
CA SER A 415 8.98 -15.90 -16.05
C SER A 415 9.17 -14.42 -16.40
N PHE A 416 8.10 -13.65 -16.58
CA PHE A 416 8.22 -12.24 -16.98
C PHE A 416 8.29 -11.34 -15.73
N PRO A 417 9.45 -10.72 -15.42
CA PRO A 417 9.61 -9.94 -14.18
C PRO A 417 8.80 -8.65 -14.17
N LEU A 418 8.55 -8.05 -15.33
CA LEU A 418 7.87 -6.75 -15.45
C LEU A 418 6.34 -6.88 -15.52
N LEU A 419 5.77 -7.94 -14.96
CA LEU A 419 4.33 -8.23 -15.07
C LEU A 419 3.46 -7.14 -14.43
N ASP A 420 3.85 -6.65 -13.27
CA ASP A 420 3.11 -5.61 -12.52
C ASP A 420 3.23 -4.22 -13.16
N TYR A 421 4.32 -3.97 -13.90
CA TYR A 421 4.48 -2.76 -14.73
C TYR A 421 3.69 -2.85 -16.03
N LEU A 422 3.54 -4.06 -16.58
CA LEU A 422 2.80 -4.29 -17.81
C LEU A 422 1.28 -4.28 -17.56
N PHE A 423 0.83 -4.85 -16.45
CA PHE A 423 -0.58 -4.95 -16.10
C PHE A 423 -0.85 -4.35 -14.74
N ASN A 424 -1.78 -3.41 -14.68
CA ASN A 424 -2.37 -3.00 -13.43
C ASN A 424 -3.22 -4.15 -12.87
N MET A 425 -2.64 -4.92 -11.94
CA MET A 425 -3.27 -6.10 -11.35
C MET A 425 -4.57 -5.78 -10.61
N TYR A 426 -4.71 -4.56 -10.09
CA TYR A 426 -5.95 -4.12 -9.46
C TYR A 426 -7.12 -4.06 -10.46
N PHE A 427 -6.90 -3.48 -11.65
CA PHE A 427 -7.96 -3.38 -12.66
C PHE A 427 -8.21 -4.66 -13.46
N ILE A 428 -7.32 -5.66 -13.37
CA ILE A 428 -7.47 -6.89 -14.14
C ILE A 428 -8.72 -7.69 -13.77
N LEU A 429 -9.22 -7.52 -12.54
CA LEU A 429 -10.44 -8.18 -12.08
C LEU A 429 -11.67 -7.79 -12.90
N SER A 430 -11.68 -6.59 -13.51
CA SER A 430 -12.72 -6.15 -14.44
C SER A 430 -12.90 -7.10 -15.63
N ALA A 431 -11.85 -7.85 -15.99
CA ALA A 431 -11.86 -8.80 -17.10
C ALA A 431 -12.86 -9.95 -16.91
N ILE A 432 -13.24 -10.28 -15.66
CA ILE A 432 -14.27 -11.28 -15.39
C ILE A 432 -15.56 -10.91 -16.12
N LEU A 433 -15.93 -9.63 -16.09
CA LEU A 433 -17.13 -9.12 -16.76
C LEU A 433 -17.06 -9.32 -18.28
N VAL A 434 -15.87 -9.21 -18.88
CA VAL A 434 -15.65 -9.41 -20.32
C VAL A 434 -15.97 -10.83 -20.76
N PHE A 435 -15.65 -11.83 -19.94
CA PHE A 435 -15.97 -13.22 -20.27
C PHE A 435 -17.48 -13.46 -20.29
N PHE A 436 -18.23 -12.84 -19.38
CA PHE A 436 -19.70 -12.89 -19.38
C PHE A 436 -20.33 -12.04 -20.50
N LEU A 437 -19.73 -10.90 -20.81
CA LEU A 437 -20.12 -10.06 -21.95
C LEU A 437 -19.97 -10.83 -23.27
N TYR A 438 -18.82 -11.48 -23.50
CA TYR A 438 -18.60 -12.30 -24.69
C TYR A 438 -19.62 -13.45 -24.77
N ARG A 439 -20.01 -14.03 -23.63
CA ARG A 439 -21.08 -15.03 -23.59
C ARG A 439 -22.44 -14.43 -23.99
N CYS A 440 -22.75 -13.20 -23.57
CA CYS A 440 -23.96 -12.49 -23.99
C CYS A 440 -23.99 -12.23 -25.51
N ILE A 441 -22.84 -11.85 -26.08
CA ILE A 441 -22.70 -11.58 -27.51
C ILE A 441 -22.84 -12.87 -28.33
N ARG A 442 -22.27 -13.98 -27.86
CA ARG A 442 -22.26 -15.26 -28.60
C ARG A 442 -23.52 -16.09 -28.42
N LYS A 443 -24.04 -16.17 -27.19
CA LYS A 443 -25.21 -16.97 -26.83
C LYS A 443 -26.31 -16.03 -26.38
N GLU A 444 -27.26 -15.78 -27.27
CA GLU A 444 -28.48 -15.05 -26.94
C GLU A 444 -29.25 -15.84 -25.87
N GLY A 445 -29.44 -15.25 -24.70
CA GLY A 445 -30.17 -15.92 -23.62
C GLY A 445 -30.19 -15.13 -22.32
N THR A 446 -31.33 -15.22 -21.62
CA THR A 446 -31.57 -14.60 -20.31
C THR A 446 -30.45 -14.93 -19.31
N LYS A 447 -29.99 -16.18 -19.31
CA LYS A 447 -28.93 -16.65 -18.40
C LYS A 447 -27.62 -15.88 -18.56
N ALA A 448 -27.22 -15.57 -19.80
CA ALA A 448 -25.98 -14.84 -20.03
C ALA A 448 -26.09 -13.39 -19.53
N SER A 449 -27.21 -12.73 -19.81
CA SER A 449 -27.47 -11.36 -19.35
C SER A 449 -27.56 -11.28 -17.82
N VAL A 450 -28.25 -12.23 -17.17
CA VAL A 450 -28.30 -12.32 -15.69
C VAL A 450 -26.90 -12.46 -15.12
N GLN A 451 -26.06 -13.34 -15.69
CA GLN A 451 -24.68 -13.51 -15.23
C GLN A 451 -23.84 -12.23 -15.41
N PHE A 452 -23.99 -11.51 -16.53
CA PHE A 452 -23.31 -10.23 -16.75
C PHE A 452 -23.70 -9.20 -15.67
N TRP A 453 -25.00 -8.99 -15.45
CA TRP A 453 -25.46 -7.98 -14.49
C TRP A 453 -25.16 -8.35 -13.03
N LEU A 454 -25.23 -9.64 -12.67
CA LEU A 454 -24.82 -10.10 -11.33
C LEU A 454 -23.32 -9.89 -11.09
N VAL A 455 -22.48 -10.19 -12.07
CA VAL A 455 -21.03 -9.95 -11.98
C VAL A 455 -20.74 -8.45 -11.94
N GLY A 456 -21.44 -7.65 -12.75
CA GLY A 456 -21.32 -6.18 -12.72
C GLY A 456 -21.70 -5.61 -11.35
N ALA A 457 -22.83 -6.04 -10.79
CA ALA A 457 -23.27 -5.66 -9.45
C ALA A 457 -22.27 -6.10 -8.37
N PHE A 458 -21.75 -7.32 -8.46
CA PHE A 458 -20.69 -7.80 -7.56
C PHE A 458 -19.44 -6.94 -7.67
N LEU A 459 -18.98 -6.59 -8.87
CA LEU A 459 -17.79 -5.74 -9.04
C LEU A 459 -18.02 -4.33 -8.43
N CYS A 460 -19.22 -3.76 -8.57
CA CYS A 460 -19.57 -2.49 -7.93
C CYS A 460 -19.54 -2.57 -6.39
N LEU A 461 -19.98 -3.69 -5.81
CA LEU A 461 -19.90 -3.94 -4.36
C LEU A 461 -18.48 -4.32 -3.91
N TYR A 462 -17.70 -4.96 -4.79
CA TYR A 462 -16.31 -5.30 -4.54
C TYR A 462 -15.47 -4.04 -4.41
N ARG A 463 -15.53 -3.16 -5.41
CA ARG A 463 -14.96 -1.81 -5.35
C ARG A 463 -15.60 -0.90 -6.39
N LEU A 464 -16.02 0.30 -5.99
CA LEU A 464 -16.88 1.14 -6.82
C LEU A 464 -16.18 1.65 -8.08
N ASP A 465 -14.93 2.12 -7.96
CA ASP A 465 -14.12 2.65 -9.06
C ASP A 465 -13.88 1.59 -10.16
N LEU A 466 -13.62 0.34 -9.76
CA LEU A 466 -13.52 -0.80 -10.67
C LEU A 466 -14.87 -1.17 -11.29
N GLY A 467 -15.91 -1.34 -10.46
CA GLY A 467 -17.19 -1.87 -10.87
C GLY A 467 -17.97 -0.96 -11.81
N VAL A 468 -18.05 0.33 -11.48
CA VAL A 468 -18.77 1.32 -12.31
C VAL A 468 -18.09 1.46 -13.67
N ALA A 469 -16.76 1.60 -13.70
CA ALA A 469 -16.01 1.68 -14.95
C ALA A 469 -16.16 0.40 -15.79
N ALA A 470 -16.11 -0.78 -15.17
CA ALA A 470 -16.32 -2.06 -15.83
C ALA A 470 -17.73 -2.19 -16.40
N LEU A 471 -18.76 -1.81 -15.63
CA LEU A 471 -20.15 -1.91 -16.06
C LEU A 471 -20.44 -0.99 -17.24
N LEU A 472 -20.00 0.27 -17.18
CA LEU A 472 -20.14 1.25 -18.27
C LEU A 472 -19.39 0.78 -19.53
N ALA A 473 -18.13 0.35 -19.40
CA ALA A 473 -17.35 -0.19 -20.52
C ALA A 473 -18.02 -1.44 -21.13
N GLY A 474 -18.58 -2.31 -20.28
CA GLY A 474 -19.30 -3.50 -20.70
C GLY A 474 -20.59 -3.19 -21.47
N ILE A 475 -21.39 -2.24 -20.99
CA ILE A 475 -22.61 -1.78 -21.66
C ILE A 475 -22.28 -1.16 -23.00
N LEU A 476 -21.31 -0.24 -23.06
CA LEU A 476 -20.89 0.39 -24.31
C LEU A 476 -20.32 -0.63 -25.31
N THR A 477 -19.52 -1.58 -24.84
CA THR A 477 -18.99 -2.67 -25.70
C THR A 477 -20.12 -3.55 -26.23
N TYR A 478 -21.14 -3.85 -25.42
CA TYR A 478 -22.33 -4.59 -25.86
C TYR A 478 -23.09 -3.81 -26.94
N LEU A 479 -23.32 -2.51 -26.73
CA LEU A 479 -24.00 -1.63 -27.69
C LEU A 479 -23.25 -1.53 -29.02
N ILE A 480 -21.94 -1.33 -28.98
CA ILE A 480 -21.08 -1.30 -30.18
C ILE A 480 -21.15 -2.64 -30.92
N THR A 481 -20.99 -3.75 -30.20
CA THR A 481 -20.99 -5.09 -30.82
C THR A 481 -22.37 -5.45 -31.38
N PHE A 482 -23.43 -4.99 -30.73
CA PHE A 482 -24.81 -5.09 -31.20
C PHE A 482 -25.02 -4.32 -32.52
N TYR A 483 -24.52 -3.09 -32.60
CA TYR A 483 -24.60 -2.27 -33.81
C TYR A 483 -23.87 -2.93 -34.98
N ILE A 484 -22.69 -3.53 -34.72
CA ILE A 484 -21.93 -4.28 -35.73
C ILE A 484 -22.70 -5.51 -36.24
N ASN A 485 -23.50 -6.16 -35.39
CA ASN A 485 -24.15 -7.44 -35.66
C ASN A 485 -25.66 -7.35 -36.03
N ASN A 486 -26.30 -6.16 -36.00
CA ASN A 486 -27.69 -5.92 -36.42
C ASN A 486 -28.80 -6.76 -35.73
N LYS A 487 -28.73 -7.00 -34.41
CA LYS A 487 -29.65 -7.93 -33.68
C LYS A 487 -30.70 -7.27 -32.77
N LYS A 488 -31.70 -6.57 -33.33
CA LYS A 488 -32.65 -5.66 -32.61
C LYS A 488 -33.35 -6.21 -31.34
N TYR A 489 -33.82 -7.47 -31.30
CA TYR A 489 -34.69 -7.98 -30.22
C TYR A 489 -33.97 -8.25 -28.87
N SER A 490 -32.63 -8.32 -28.86
CA SER A 490 -31.83 -8.69 -27.67
C SER A 490 -31.59 -7.53 -26.69
N MET A 491 -31.80 -6.27 -27.10
CA MET A 491 -31.39 -5.10 -26.30
C MET A 491 -32.35 -4.79 -25.14
N VAL A 492 -33.65 -4.71 -25.41
CA VAL A 492 -34.67 -4.40 -24.39
C VAL A 492 -34.63 -5.43 -23.26
N LYS A 493 -34.48 -6.71 -23.62
CA LYS A 493 -34.36 -7.81 -22.65
C LYS A 493 -33.10 -7.68 -21.79
N PHE A 494 -31.96 -7.34 -22.40
CA PHE A 494 -30.71 -7.16 -21.67
C PHE A 494 -30.83 -6.03 -20.63
N PHE A 495 -31.35 -4.87 -21.00
CA PHE A 495 -31.54 -3.75 -20.07
C PHE A 495 -32.66 -4.00 -19.06
N GLY A 496 -33.77 -4.64 -19.46
CA GLY A 496 -34.85 -5.02 -18.54
C GLY A 496 -34.37 -5.94 -17.42
N ILE A 497 -33.47 -6.88 -17.73
CA ILE A 497 -32.81 -7.72 -16.70
C ILE A 497 -31.91 -6.87 -15.79
N GLY A 498 -31.17 -5.91 -16.35
CA GLY A 498 -30.33 -4.99 -15.58
C GLY A 498 -31.14 -4.14 -14.60
N VAL A 499 -32.25 -3.54 -15.06
CA VAL A 499 -33.19 -2.79 -14.22
C VAL A 499 -33.78 -3.69 -13.14
N SER A 500 -34.14 -4.93 -13.47
CA SER A 500 -34.69 -5.89 -12.48
C SER A 500 -33.67 -6.21 -11.38
N ILE A 501 -32.41 -6.47 -11.74
CA ILE A 501 -31.34 -6.75 -10.77
C ILE A 501 -31.02 -5.51 -9.93
N GLY A 502 -30.91 -4.34 -10.55
CA GLY A 502 -30.70 -3.08 -9.82
C GLY A 502 -31.85 -2.76 -8.84
N GLY A 503 -33.10 -2.97 -9.27
CA GLY A 503 -34.29 -2.79 -8.44
C GLY A 503 -34.33 -3.77 -7.26
N LEU A 504 -33.98 -5.05 -7.47
CA LEU A 504 -33.85 -6.04 -6.39
C LEU A 504 -32.76 -5.67 -5.38
N SER A 505 -31.60 -5.20 -5.85
CA SER A 505 -30.52 -4.75 -4.97
C SER A 505 -30.94 -3.54 -4.12
N LEU A 506 -31.64 -2.58 -4.73
CA LEU A 506 -32.16 -1.40 -4.02
C LEU A 506 -33.23 -1.80 -3.00
N LEU A 507 -34.13 -2.71 -3.36
CA LEU A 507 -35.15 -3.23 -2.45
C LEU A 507 -34.51 -3.94 -1.25
N LEU A 508 -33.48 -4.77 -1.48
CA LEU A 508 -32.73 -5.41 -0.42
C LEU A 508 -32.08 -4.37 0.51
N PHE A 509 -31.44 -3.35 -0.05
CA PHE A 509 -30.86 -2.24 0.73
C PHE A 509 -31.92 -1.55 1.61
N VAL A 510 -33.09 -1.24 1.05
CA VAL A 510 -34.20 -0.62 1.80
C VAL A 510 -34.67 -1.52 2.94
N ILE A 511 -34.89 -2.82 2.66
CA ILE A 511 -35.32 -3.80 3.67
C ILE A 511 -34.29 -3.87 4.81
N LEU A 512 -32.99 -3.96 4.49
CA LEU A 512 -31.93 -4.04 5.49
C LEU A 512 -31.84 -2.77 6.35
N CYS A 513 -31.98 -1.58 5.75
CA CYS A 513 -32.05 -0.32 6.49
C CYS A 513 -33.24 -0.29 7.45
N LEU A 514 -34.43 -0.72 7.01
CA LEU A 514 -35.63 -0.76 7.85
C LEU A 514 -35.49 -1.74 9.03
N ILE A 515 -34.90 -2.92 8.79
CA ILE A 515 -34.62 -3.90 9.85
C ILE A 515 -33.68 -3.32 10.93
N LYS A 516 -32.74 -2.46 10.53
CA LYS A 516 -31.78 -1.81 11.42
C LYS A 516 -32.26 -0.48 12.00
N GLY A 517 -33.49 -0.04 11.70
CA GLY A 517 -34.03 1.24 12.18
C GLY A 517 -33.35 2.47 11.56
N ILE A 518 -32.71 2.32 10.40
CA ILE A 518 -31.99 3.39 9.69
C ILE A 518 -32.86 3.90 8.56
N SER A 519 -32.92 5.23 8.38
CA SER A 519 -33.62 5.84 7.23
C SER A 519 -32.93 5.45 5.92
N PRO A 520 -33.59 4.68 5.03
CA PRO A 520 -32.96 4.24 3.78
C PRO A 520 -32.56 5.42 2.88
N VAL A 521 -33.37 6.47 2.86
CA VAL A 521 -33.12 7.67 2.04
C VAL A 521 -31.90 8.43 2.53
N ASN A 522 -31.82 8.72 3.83
CA ASN A 522 -30.66 9.44 4.38
C ASN A 522 -29.37 8.64 4.21
N ARG A 523 -29.43 7.32 4.46
CA ARG A 523 -28.25 6.45 4.30
C ARG A 523 -27.79 6.36 2.85
N LEU A 524 -28.72 6.31 1.89
CA LEU A 524 -28.39 6.34 0.47
C LEU A 524 -27.76 7.68 0.06
N ILE A 525 -28.29 8.81 0.54
CA ILE A 525 -27.70 10.14 0.30
C ILE A 525 -26.28 10.21 0.85
N GLU A 526 -26.07 9.73 2.08
CA GLU A 526 -24.76 9.70 2.71
C GLU A 526 -23.77 8.83 1.92
N LEU A 527 -24.16 7.59 1.59
CA LEU A 527 -23.37 6.69 0.77
C LEU A 527 -22.95 7.35 -0.55
N ILE A 528 -23.90 7.93 -1.30
CA ILE A 528 -23.60 8.59 -2.58
C ILE A 528 -22.64 9.78 -2.38
N LYS A 529 -22.85 10.61 -1.35
CA LYS A 529 -21.99 11.77 -1.09
C LYS A 529 -20.57 11.37 -0.68
N LEU A 530 -20.42 10.33 0.13
CA LEU A 530 -19.11 9.77 0.49
C LEU A 530 -18.42 9.17 -0.75
N CYS A 531 -19.16 8.48 -1.63
CA CYS A 531 -18.60 7.95 -2.87
C CYS A 531 -18.20 9.03 -3.90
N LEU A 532 -18.85 10.20 -3.89
CA LEU A 532 -18.58 11.32 -4.80
C LEU A 532 -17.58 12.34 -4.23
N SER A 533 -16.85 12.00 -3.17
CA SER A 533 -15.94 12.90 -2.46
C SER A 533 -14.63 13.20 -3.20
N ASN A 534 -14.58 13.10 -4.53
CA ASN A 534 -13.35 13.25 -5.32
C ASN A 534 -12.61 14.55 -5.02
N GLN A 535 -13.34 15.67 -4.93
CA GLN A 535 -12.77 16.98 -4.62
C GLN A 535 -12.07 17.02 -3.24
N ASN A 536 -12.52 16.19 -2.28
CA ASN A 536 -11.96 16.14 -0.93
C ASN A 536 -10.52 15.62 -0.89
N TRP A 537 -10.11 14.87 -1.92
CA TRP A 537 -8.83 14.16 -2.01
C TRP A 537 -7.92 14.68 -3.15
N ALA A 538 -8.40 15.66 -3.90
CA ALA A 538 -7.76 16.12 -5.13
C ALA A 538 -6.51 16.97 -4.85
N TYR A 539 -5.49 16.84 -5.69
CA TYR A 539 -4.35 17.74 -5.68
C TYR A 539 -4.61 18.99 -6.54
N PRO A 540 -3.97 20.14 -6.23
CA PRO A 540 -4.03 21.34 -7.08
C PRO A 540 -3.42 21.13 -8.48
N SER A 541 -2.46 20.22 -8.61
CA SER A 541 -1.83 19.82 -9.88
C SER A 541 -1.93 18.32 -10.10
N VAL A 542 -1.82 17.88 -11.35
CA VAL A 542 -1.89 16.44 -11.71
C VAL A 542 -0.52 15.85 -12.09
N GLY A 543 0.54 16.64 -11.93
CA GLY A 543 1.93 16.30 -12.22
C GLY A 543 2.74 17.52 -12.67
N ASP A 544 3.99 17.28 -13.04
CA ASP A 544 4.84 18.25 -13.73
C ASP A 544 4.45 18.33 -15.21
N ASN A 545 3.87 19.47 -15.60
CA ASN A 545 3.38 19.73 -16.95
C ASN A 545 4.50 19.79 -18.00
N ASP A 546 5.75 20.05 -17.59
CA ASP A 546 6.91 20.10 -18.48
C ASP A 546 7.49 18.71 -18.76
N SER A 547 7.04 17.69 -18.02
CA SER A 547 7.51 16.32 -18.18
C SER A 547 6.91 15.59 -19.39
N ILE A 548 7.71 14.78 -20.08
CA ILE A 548 7.24 13.94 -21.20
C ILE A 548 6.14 12.97 -20.75
N VAL A 549 6.25 12.40 -19.55
CA VAL A 549 5.26 11.44 -19.02
C VAL A 549 3.90 12.08 -18.81
N TYR A 550 3.84 13.36 -18.42
CA TYR A 550 2.59 14.11 -18.35
C TYR A 550 1.88 14.12 -19.70
N SER A 551 2.61 14.50 -20.75
CA SER A 551 2.10 14.50 -22.13
C SER A 551 1.66 13.11 -22.58
N LEU A 552 2.45 12.07 -22.27
CA LEU A 552 2.15 10.69 -22.64
C LEU A 552 0.86 10.17 -21.97
N CYS A 553 0.75 10.31 -20.65
CA CYS A 553 -0.34 9.74 -19.86
C CYS A 553 -1.68 10.45 -20.10
N TYR A 554 -1.68 11.79 -20.14
CA TYR A 554 -2.93 12.55 -20.19
C TYR A 554 -3.40 12.91 -21.61
N PHE A 555 -2.51 12.87 -22.62
CA PHE A 555 -2.87 13.25 -23.99
C PHE A 555 -2.59 12.15 -25.02
N VAL A 556 -1.33 11.71 -25.15
CA VAL A 556 -0.92 10.84 -26.27
C VAL A 556 -1.57 9.46 -26.18
N PHE A 557 -1.54 8.79 -25.02
CA PHE A 557 -2.12 7.45 -24.89
C PHE A 557 -3.66 7.42 -24.98
N PRO A 558 -4.41 8.33 -24.34
CA PRO A 558 -5.85 8.46 -24.58
C PRO A 558 -6.20 8.63 -26.07
N LEU A 559 -5.52 9.57 -26.76
CA LEU A 559 -5.73 9.80 -28.20
C LEU A 559 -5.36 8.56 -29.03
N PHE A 560 -4.26 7.90 -28.70
CA PHE A 560 -3.83 6.68 -29.38
C PHE A 560 -4.90 5.59 -29.31
N ILE A 561 -5.50 5.35 -28.15
CA ILE A 561 -6.59 4.36 -27.99
C ILE A 561 -7.82 4.74 -28.82
N ILE A 562 -8.21 6.02 -28.82
CA ILE A 562 -9.33 6.49 -29.64
C ILE A 562 -9.05 6.24 -31.13
N ILE A 563 -7.83 6.54 -31.60
CA ILE A 563 -7.40 6.26 -32.96
C ILE A 563 -7.43 4.76 -33.27
N LEU A 564 -7.01 3.89 -32.34
CA LEU A 564 -7.07 2.44 -32.52
C LEU A 564 -8.52 1.93 -32.66
N ILE A 565 -9.45 2.48 -31.86
CA ILE A 565 -10.89 2.16 -31.96
C ILE A 565 -11.41 2.59 -33.33
N ILE A 566 -11.15 3.83 -33.76
CA ILE A 566 -11.61 4.36 -35.06
C ILE A 566 -11.03 3.54 -36.21
N LYS A 567 -9.71 3.30 -36.19
CA LYS A 567 -9.03 2.51 -37.22
C LYS A 567 -9.63 1.13 -37.35
N TYR A 568 -10.00 0.49 -36.24
CA TYR A 568 -10.70 -0.79 -36.30
C TYR A 568 -12.02 -0.72 -37.08
N PHE A 569 -12.82 0.34 -36.92
CA PHE A 569 -14.06 0.54 -37.68
C PHE A 569 -13.83 0.85 -39.16
N LEU A 570 -12.68 1.44 -39.51
CA LEU A 570 -12.31 1.76 -40.89
C LEU A 570 -11.71 0.58 -41.65
N ILE A 571 -11.21 -0.46 -40.97
CA ILE A 571 -10.65 -1.63 -41.66
C ILE A 571 -11.79 -2.43 -42.32
N ASP A 572 -11.60 -2.76 -43.60
CA ASP A 572 -12.54 -3.58 -44.37
C ASP A 572 -12.80 -4.91 -43.64
N LYS A 573 -14.08 -5.13 -43.27
CA LYS A 573 -14.56 -6.31 -42.56
C LYS A 573 -14.23 -7.62 -43.29
N ASN A 574 -14.03 -7.57 -44.60
CA ASN A 574 -13.67 -8.74 -45.41
C ASN A 574 -12.19 -9.14 -45.29
N SER A 575 -11.32 -8.23 -44.82
CA SER A 575 -9.87 -8.44 -44.77
C SER A 575 -9.37 -9.10 -43.47
N ILE A 576 -10.15 -9.04 -42.38
CA ILE A 576 -9.79 -9.60 -41.07
C ILE A 576 -10.74 -10.73 -40.71
N LYS A 577 -10.22 -11.92 -40.40
CA LYS A 577 -10.99 -12.96 -39.69
C LYS A 577 -11.27 -12.47 -38.27
N ILE A 578 -12.43 -11.84 -38.05
CA ILE A 578 -12.79 -11.22 -36.77
C ILE A 578 -12.95 -12.31 -35.71
N ASN A 579 -11.98 -12.41 -34.81
CA ASN A 579 -12.16 -13.13 -33.56
C ASN A 579 -12.96 -12.26 -32.59
N TYR A 580 -14.28 -12.47 -32.56
CA TYR A 580 -15.21 -11.72 -31.71
C TYR A 580 -14.81 -11.71 -30.23
N LYS A 581 -14.12 -12.76 -29.72
CA LYS A 581 -13.65 -12.77 -28.33
C LYS A 581 -12.59 -11.70 -28.12
N ASN A 582 -11.60 -11.63 -29.02
CA ASN A 582 -10.52 -10.65 -28.93
C ASN A 582 -11.03 -9.24 -29.18
N LEU A 583 -11.98 -9.08 -30.10
CA LEU A 583 -12.65 -7.79 -30.33
C LEU A 583 -13.37 -7.29 -29.07
N SER A 584 -14.19 -8.13 -28.43
CA SER A 584 -14.90 -7.73 -27.22
C SER A 584 -13.92 -7.36 -26.09
N MET A 585 -12.80 -8.08 -25.96
CA MET A 585 -11.75 -7.72 -25.01
C MET A 585 -11.10 -6.38 -25.36
N PHE A 586 -10.73 -6.15 -26.62
CA PHE A 586 -10.10 -4.90 -27.07
C PHE A 586 -11.01 -3.70 -26.79
N LEU A 587 -12.27 -3.76 -27.21
CA LEU A 587 -13.24 -2.67 -26.99
C LEU A 587 -13.48 -2.42 -25.50
N PHE A 588 -13.66 -3.48 -24.72
CA PHE A 588 -13.89 -3.35 -23.29
C PHE A 588 -12.73 -2.68 -22.57
N PHE A 589 -11.50 -3.19 -22.74
CA PHE A 589 -10.35 -2.63 -22.02
C PHE A 589 -9.98 -1.22 -22.52
N SER A 590 -10.29 -0.89 -23.77
CA SER A 590 -10.09 0.45 -24.31
C SER A 590 -11.08 1.44 -23.68
N LEU A 591 -12.36 1.06 -23.61
CA LEU A 591 -13.40 1.88 -22.98
C LEU A 591 -13.23 1.97 -21.46
N PHE A 592 -12.84 0.89 -20.80
CA PHE A 592 -12.55 0.86 -19.37
C PHE A 592 -11.43 1.86 -19.02
N TYR A 593 -10.34 1.83 -19.79
CA TYR A 593 -9.24 2.79 -19.64
C TYR A 593 -9.73 4.24 -19.74
N LEU A 594 -10.47 4.58 -20.80
CA LEU A 594 -10.97 5.94 -21.02
C LEU A 594 -11.95 6.40 -19.92
N ILE A 595 -12.85 5.52 -19.48
CA ILE A 595 -13.83 5.84 -18.42
C ILE A 595 -13.14 6.04 -17.07
N ASN A 596 -12.04 5.34 -16.81
CA ASN A 596 -11.34 5.37 -15.54
C ASN A 596 -10.25 6.44 -15.46
N LEU A 597 -9.90 7.11 -16.57
CA LEU A 597 -8.91 8.18 -16.64
C LEU A 597 -9.13 9.30 -15.61
N PRO A 598 -10.37 9.74 -15.29
CA PRO A 598 -10.61 10.76 -14.26
C PRO A 598 -10.05 10.41 -12.88
N ARG A 599 -9.90 9.12 -12.53
CA ARG A 599 -9.28 8.72 -11.27
C ARG A 599 -7.88 9.32 -11.16
N GLY A 600 -7.05 9.14 -12.19
CA GLY A 600 -5.68 9.65 -12.26
C GLY A 600 -5.57 11.17 -12.40
N ILE A 601 -6.67 11.89 -12.60
CA ILE A 601 -6.73 13.36 -12.55
C ILE A 601 -6.97 13.83 -11.12
N VAL A 602 -7.84 13.13 -10.38
CA VAL A 602 -8.20 13.49 -9.01
C VAL A 602 -7.14 13.03 -8.00
N ARG A 603 -6.81 11.74 -7.97
CA ARG A 603 -5.93 11.11 -6.97
C ARG A 603 -5.11 10.00 -7.63
N HIS A 604 -3.92 9.67 -7.12
CA HIS A 604 -3.01 8.78 -7.85
C HIS A 604 -2.65 9.36 -9.23
N SER A 605 -2.42 10.66 -9.25
CA SER A 605 -1.89 11.39 -10.41
C SER A 605 -0.36 11.24 -10.47
N LEU A 606 0.29 11.93 -11.41
CA LEU A 606 1.74 11.95 -11.50
C LEU A 606 2.41 12.69 -10.32
N VAL A 607 1.65 13.44 -9.52
CA VAL A 607 2.13 13.99 -8.23
C VAL A 607 2.56 12.87 -7.28
N GLU A 608 1.82 11.75 -7.29
CA GLU A 608 2.17 10.54 -6.50
C GLU A 608 3.11 9.59 -7.26
N GLY A 609 3.53 9.93 -8.49
CA GLY A 609 4.26 9.01 -9.36
C GLY A 609 3.43 7.82 -9.86
N ALA A 610 2.10 7.88 -9.81
CA ALA A 610 1.22 6.73 -10.04
C ALA A 610 0.83 6.49 -11.51
N ALA A 611 1.81 6.53 -12.43
CA ALA A 611 1.57 6.37 -13.88
C ALA A 611 0.82 5.08 -14.25
N THR A 612 1.12 3.95 -13.60
CA THR A 612 0.43 2.67 -13.83
C THR A 612 -1.05 2.69 -13.44
N THR A 613 -1.44 3.54 -12.49
CA THR A 613 -2.85 3.74 -12.09
C THR A 613 -3.59 4.57 -13.14
N ILE A 614 -2.97 5.64 -13.65
CA ILE A 614 -3.52 6.47 -14.73
C ILE A 614 -3.76 5.63 -15.98
N LEU A 615 -2.78 4.81 -16.35
CA LEU A 615 -2.82 3.99 -17.55
C LEU A 615 -3.80 2.82 -17.46
N GLY A 616 -4.16 2.38 -16.25
CA GLY A 616 -5.14 1.33 -16.01
C GLY A 616 -4.98 0.11 -16.92
N THR A 617 -5.89 -0.05 -17.89
CA THR A 617 -5.90 -1.17 -18.84
C THR A 617 -5.36 -0.84 -20.24
N PHE A 618 -4.71 0.31 -20.43
CA PHE A 618 -4.11 0.76 -21.69
C PHE A 618 -3.20 -0.32 -22.31
N SER A 619 -2.26 -0.84 -21.52
CA SER A 619 -1.30 -1.86 -21.96
C SER A 619 -1.99 -3.09 -22.53
N LEU A 620 -3.08 -3.53 -21.88
CA LEU A 620 -3.82 -4.69 -22.29
C LEU A 620 -4.58 -4.43 -23.61
N SER A 621 -5.19 -3.25 -23.75
CA SER A 621 -5.84 -2.82 -24.99
C SER A 621 -4.87 -2.80 -26.17
N ALA A 622 -3.68 -2.22 -25.98
CA ALA A 622 -2.63 -2.17 -27.01
C ALA A 622 -2.16 -3.58 -27.41
N LEU A 623 -1.92 -4.46 -26.43
CA LEU A 623 -1.52 -5.85 -26.67
C LEU A 623 -2.58 -6.63 -27.44
N ILE A 624 -3.85 -6.52 -27.06
CA ILE A 624 -4.95 -7.22 -27.74
C ILE A 624 -5.07 -6.73 -29.19
N TYR A 625 -4.99 -5.41 -29.41
CA TYR A 625 -5.05 -4.85 -30.76
C TYR A 625 -3.93 -5.39 -31.65
N VAL A 626 -2.67 -5.36 -31.18
CA VAL A 626 -1.53 -5.90 -31.92
C VAL A 626 -1.73 -7.38 -32.23
N VAL A 627 -2.20 -8.16 -31.26
CA VAL A 627 -2.47 -9.59 -31.44
C VAL A 627 -3.59 -9.84 -32.47
N MET A 628 -4.62 -8.99 -32.51
CA MET A 628 -5.72 -9.10 -33.48
C MET A 628 -5.28 -8.89 -34.93
N ILE A 629 -4.36 -7.94 -35.17
CA ILE A 629 -3.86 -7.64 -36.53
C ILE A 629 -2.64 -8.50 -36.92
N SER A 630 -2.09 -9.27 -35.98
CA SER A 630 -0.90 -10.09 -36.20
C SER A 630 -1.24 -11.40 -36.91
N TYR A 631 -0.41 -11.78 -37.88
CA TYR A 631 -0.43 -13.13 -38.45
C TYR A 631 -0.14 -14.19 -37.37
N GLU A 632 -0.87 -15.31 -37.38
CA GLU A 632 -0.76 -16.39 -36.37
C GLU A 632 0.68 -16.84 -36.09
N LYS A 633 1.54 -16.91 -37.12
CA LYS A 633 2.96 -17.32 -36.97
C LYS A 633 3.84 -16.32 -36.21
N ARG A 634 3.45 -15.04 -36.14
CA ARG A 634 4.20 -13.93 -35.50
C ARG A 634 3.51 -13.39 -34.25
N LYS A 635 2.31 -13.88 -33.94
CA LYS A 635 1.46 -13.42 -32.83
C LYS A 635 2.18 -13.31 -31.49
N VAL A 636 2.92 -14.36 -31.09
CA VAL A 636 3.68 -14.37 -29.82
C VAL A 636 4.81 -13.33 -29.82
N ILE A 637 5.56 -13.25 -30.92
CA ILE A 637 6.68 -12.32 -31.04
C ILE A 637 6.19 -10.86 -30.98
N ASN A 638 5.13 -10.54 -31.72
CA ASN A 638 4.54 -9.22 -31.73
C ASN A 638 3.98 -8.85 -30.34
N PHE A 639 3.33 -9.78 -29.65
CA PHE A 639 2.90 -9.59 -28.27
C PHE A 639 4.07 -9.26 -27.33
N LEU A 640 5.19 -9.98 -27.42
CA LEU A 640 6.37 -9.76 -26.59
C LEU A 640 7.06 -8.42 -26.88
N ILE A 641 7.22 -8.06 -28.16
CA ILE A 641 7.78 -6.76 -28.57
C ILE A 641 6.92 -5.62 -28.01
N THR A 642 5.60 -5.70 -28.20
CA THR A 642 4.68 -4.69 -27.68
C THR A 642 4.70 -4.63 -26.16
N SER A 643 4.87 -5.75 -25.46
CA SER A 643 4.97 -5.78 -24.00
C SER A 643 6.16 -4.93 -23.52
N ILE A 644 7.34 -5.09 -24.11
CA ILE A 644 8.53 -4.29 -23.73
C ILE A 644 8.36 -2.82 -24.10
N ILE A 645 7.87 -2.53 -25.30
CA ILE A 645 7.67 -1.14 -25.75
C ILE A 645 6.71 -0.43 -24.80
N VAL A 646 5.59 -1.07 -24.45
CA VAL A 646 4.61 -0.49 -23.52
C VAL A 646 5.23 -0.28 -22.14
N VAL A 647 5.96 -1.26 -21.58
CA VAL A 647 6.61 -1.08 -20.27
C VAL A 647 7.60 0.09 -20.29
N ILE A 648 8.44 0.21 -21.32
CA ILE A 648 9.39 1.31 -21.46
C ILE A 648 8.66 2.66 -21.56
N LEU A 649 7.66 2.78 -22.45
CA LEU A 649 6.95 4.03 -22.69
C LEU A 649 6.14 4.49 -21.47
N THR A 650 5.55 3.54 -20.73
CA THR A 650 4.71 3.84 -19.57
C THR A 650 5.51 4.17 -18.32
N ASN A 651 6.82 3.91 -18.32
CA ASN A 651 7.69 4.10 -17.18
C ASN A 651 8.95 4.94 -17.48
N ILE A 652 8.93 5.74 -18.56
CA ILE A 652 10.11 6.46 -19.05
C ILE A 652 10.70 7.46 -18.03
N ASN A 653 9.92 7.94 -17.06
CA ASN A 653 10.40 8.82 -15.98
C ASN A 653 10.79 8.08 -14.68
N PHE A 654 10.56 6.76 -14.57
CA PHE A 654 11.05 6.05 -13.39
C PHE A 654 12.55 5.87 -13.51
N LEU A 655 13.28 6.34 -12.49
CA LEU A 655 14.74 6.24 -12.42
C LEU A 655 15.24 4.79 -12.44
N SER A 656 14.40 3.81 -12.10
CA SER A 656 14.69 2.38 -12.26
C SER A 656 13.43 1.51 -12.20
N PHE A 657 13.49 0.33 -12.83
CA PHE A 657 12.50 -0.75 -12.67
C PHE A 657 12.85 -1.72 -11.52
N ASN A 658 13.67 -1.24 -10.57
CA ASN A 658 14.30 -2.07 -9.54
C ASN A 658 13.27 -2.77 -8.65
N GLY A 659 13.55 -4.03 -8.28
CA GLY A 659 12.76 -4.79 -7.31
C GLY A 659 11.59 -5.58 -7.91
N SER A 660 11.43 -5.61 -9.23
CA SER A 660 10.42 -6.47 -9.88
C SER A 660 10.91 -7.89 -10.13
N PHE A 661 10.05 -8.86 -9.84
CA PHE A 661 10.32 -10.29 -9.97
C PHE A 661 9.12 -10.99 -10.58
N SER A 662 9.38 -12.05 -11.34
CA SER A 662 8.39 -12.93 -11.93
C SER A 662 7.62 -13.71 -10.87
N VAL A 663 6.47 -14.26 -11.25
CA VAL A 663 5.62 -15.06 -10.36
C VAL A 663 6.39 -16.27 -9.79
N ALA A 664 7.19 -16.98 -10.59
CA ALA A 664 7.96 -18.11 -10.06
C ALA A 664 9.03 -17.65 -9.06
N THR A 665 9.75 -16.56 -9.35
CA THR A 665 10.77 -16.04 -8.44
C THR A 665 10.15 -15.56 -7.13
N LYS A 666 9.05 -14.79 -7.18
CA LYS A 666 8.28 -14.37 -5.98
C LYS A 666 7.84 -15.55 -5.12
N ALA A 667 7.36 -16.63 -5.75
CA ALA A 667 6.96 -17.83 -5.03
C ALA A 667 8.16 -18.54 -4.37
N LEU A 668 9.25 -18.73 -5.11
CA LEU A 668 10.43 -19.43 -4.60
C LEU A 668 11.15 -18.65 -3.49
N SER A 669 11.10 -17.33 -3.52
CA SER A 669 11.62 -16.43 -2.47
C SER A 669 10.62 -16.11 -1.36
N SER A 670 9.43 -16.72 -1.34
CA SER A 670 8.41 -16.45 -0.32
C SER A 670 8.89 -16.84 1.07
N VAL A 671 9.13 -15.83 1.91
CA VAL A 671 9.53 -15.99 3.31
C VAL A 671 8.41 -16.62 4.10
N ASN A 672 7.18 -16.10 3.99
CA ASN A 672 6.00 -16.63 4.69
C ASN A 672 5.77 -18.12 4.43
N TYR A 673 5.99 -18.60 3.20
CA TYR A 673 5.89 -20.02 2.86
C TYR A 673 7.02 -20.85 3.45
N SER A 674 8.25 -20.35 3.40
CA SER A 674 9.42 -21.04 3.96
C SER A 674 9.32 -21.15 5.48
N ASP A 675 8.88 -20.08 6.14
CA ASP A 675 8.71 -20.01 7.60
C ASP A 675 7.68 -21.01 8.12
N GLN A 676 6.69 -21.43 7.30
CA GLN A 676 5.72 -22.46 7.69
C GLN A 676 6.37 -23.77 8.16
N TYR A 677 7.59 -24.07 7.68
CA TYR A 677 8.30 -25.30 7.98
C TYR A 677 9.19 -25.24 9.23
N LEU A 678 9.38 -24.04 9.81
CA LEU A 678 10.03 -23.87 11.10
C LEU A 678 9.18 -24.50 12.22
N ASN A 679 9.82 -24.99 13.28
CA ASN A 679 9.13 -25.60 14.43
C ASN A 679 8.11 -24.61 15.01
N ILE A 680 6.86 -25.08 15.15
CA ILE A 680 5.73 -24.25 15.59
C ILE A 680 5.55 -24.40 17.09
N GLN A 681 5.41 -23.27 17.80
CA GLN A 681 4.93 -23.22 19.17
C GLN A 681 3.41 -23.01 19.20
N SER A 682 2.78 -23.29 20.35
CA SER A 682 1.35 -23.02 20.53
C SER A 682 1.07 -21.53 20.33
N PHE A 683 0.02 -21.23 19.56
CA PHE A 683 -0.47 -19.88 19.36
C PHE A 683 -1.19 -19.30 20.59
N LYS A 684 -1.50 -20.13 21.60
CA LYS A 684 -2.23 -19.70 22.82
C LYS A 684 -3.50 -18.88 22.51
N GLY A 685 -4.18 -19.21 21.42
CA GLY A 685 -5.41 -18.54 20.98
C GLY A 685 -5.22 -17.24 20.19
N THR A 686 -4.00 -16.75 19.96
CA THR A 686 -3.72 -15.51 19.22
C THR A 686 -2.80 -15.74 18.01
N ARG A 687 -3.00 -14.97 16.95
CA ARG A 687 -2.07 -14.90 15.81
C ARG A 687 -1.53 -13.49 15.64
N VAL A 688 -1.53 -12.70 16.71
CA VAL A 688 -0.90 -11.37 16.77
C VAL A 688 0.33 -11.44 17.67
N VAL A 689 1.42 -10.82 17.24
CA VAL A 689 2.67 -10.69 17.99
C VAL A 689 3.00 -9.21 18.15
N GLY A 690 3.50 -8.85 19.32
CA GLY A 690 3.81 -7.48 19.70
C GLY A 690 2.85 -6.96 20.76
N ASP A 691 3.30 -5.96 21.49
CA ASP A 691 2.50 -5.29 22.50
C ASP A 691 1.52 -4.31 21.87
N LEU A 692 0.46 -4.00 22.62
CA LEU A 692 -0.47 -2.96 22.22
C LEU A 692 0.30 -1.62 22.12
N PRO A 693 0.09 -0.82 21.07
CA PRO A 693 0.77 0.47 20.94
C PRO A 693 0.48 1.36 22.16
N ALA A 694 1.44 2.17 22.58
CA ALA A 694 1.35 2.99 23.80
C ALA A 694 0.04 3.81 23.85
N ASP A 695 -0.28 4.56 22.80
CA ASP A 695 -1.52 5.35 22.75
C ASP A 695 -2.79 4.49 22.89
N ALA A 696 -2.79 3.26 22.35
CA ALA A 696 -3.92 2.35 22.47
C ALA A 696 -4.02 1.75 23.89
N LYS A 697 -2.88 1.53 24.56
CA LYS A 697 -2.81 1.11 25.96
C LYS A 697 -3.33 2.22 26.87
N ASP A 698 -2.79 3.43 26.75
CA ASP A 698 -3.17 4.58 27.57
C ASP A 698 -4.64 4.93 27.38
N LEU A 699 -5.11 4.97 26.13
CA LEU A 699 -6.53 5.20 25.83
C LEU A 699 -7.42 4.12 26.43
N LYS A 700 -7.00 2.86 26.40
CA LYS A 700 -7.76 1.75 26.99
C LYS A 700 -7.88 1.92 28.51
N GLU A 701 -6.80 2.25 29.19
CA GLU A 701 -6.80 2.49 30.64
C GLU A 701 -7.73 3.66 31.03
N ILE A 702 -7.69 4.75 30.26
CA ILE A 702 -8.58 5.92 30.44
C ILE A 702 -10.04 5.53 30.23
N ILE A 703 -10.34 4.80 29.15
CA ILE A 703 -11.71 4.35 28.82
C ILE A 703 -12.25 3.39 29.87
N GLU A 704 -11.46 2.43 30.34
CA GLU A 704 -11.89 1.46 31.36
C GLU A 704 -12.12 2.13 32.72
N SER A 705 -11.41 3.24 32.99
CA SER A 705 -11.56 4.02 34.22
C SER A 705 -12.73 5.00 34.19
N THR A 706 -13.09 5.52 33.02
CA THR A 706 -14.06 6.62 32.89
C THR A 706 -15.41 6.17 32.33
N LEU A 707 -15.43 5.21 31.41
CA LEU A 707 -16.61 4.85 30.62
C LEU A 707 -17.21 3.50 31.00
N ASN A 708 -18.54 3.42 30.93
CA ASN A 708 -19.26 2.15 30.98
C ASN A 708 -19.04 1.31 29.70
N LYS A 709 -19.38 0.02 29.76
CA LYS A 709 -19.18 -0.91 28.62
C LYS A 709 -19.92 -0.53 27.34
N GLU A 710 -21.11 0.08 27.47
CA GLU A 710 -21.95 0.49 26.34
C GLU A 710 -21.61 1.88 25.82
N GLU A 711 -20.85 2.66 26.59
CA GLU A 711 -20.42 4.00 26.21
C GLU A 711 -19.22 3.94 25.26
N THR A 712 -19.12 4.95 24.40
CA THR A 712 -18.05 5.06 23.41
C THR A 712 -17.51 6.49 23.35
N TYR A 713 -16.45 6.67 22.58
CA TYR A 713 -15.87 7.96 22.26
C TYR A 713 -16.09 8.29 20.78
N PHE A 714 -15.81 9.53 20.38
CA PHE A 714 -15.68 9.94 18.99
C PHE A 714 -14.21 10.24 18.66
N ASP A 715 -13.77 9.88 17.47
CA ASP A 715 -12.38 10.10 17.05
C ASP A 715 -12.38 11.18 15.98
N PHE A 716 -11.82 12.33 16.34
CA PHE A 716 -11.61 13.47 15.46
C PHE A 716 -10.12 13.67 15.15
N SER A 717 -9.23 12.85 15.72
CA SER A 717 -7.78 12.89 15.53
C SER A 717 -7.31 12.01 14.36
N SER A 718 -8.23 11.30 13.70
CA SER A 718 -7.97 10.40 12.57
C SER A 718 -7.24 9.11 12.95
N SER A 719 -7.38 8.68 14.20
CA SER A 719 -6.77 7.45 14.75
C SER A 719 -7.79 6.31 14.88
N ASN A 720 -8.78 6.27 13.97
CA ASN A 720 -10.03 5.55 14.20
C ASN A 720 -9.86 4.03 14.43
N TYR A 721 -8.78 3.39 13.99
CA TYR A 721 -8.58 1.96 14.24
C TYR A 721 -8.41 1.63 15.73
N LEU A 722 -8.13 2.63 16.57
CA LEU A 722 -8.16 2.49 18.03
C LEU A 722 -9.47 1.88 18.55
N TYR A 723 -10.62 2.11 17.91
CA TYR A 723 -11.90 1.49 18.29
C TYR A 723 -11.80 -0.05 18.34
N ALA A 724 -11.16 -0.65 17.34
CA ALA A 724 -10.99 -2.10 17.26
C ALA A 724 -10.05 -2.61 18.36
N LEU A 725 -9.01 -1.83 18.69
CA LEU A 725 -7.99 -2.19 19.66
C LEU A 725 -8.47 -2.07 21.11
N VAL A 726 -9.23 -1.02 21.44
CA VAL A 726 -9.76 -0.79 22.79
C VAL A 726 -11.15 -1.40 23.01
N GLY A 727 -11.73 -2.04 21.97
CA GLY A 727 -13.02 -2.72 22.05
C GLY A 727 -14.18 -1.76 22.26
N ARG A 728 -14.26 -0.72 21.43
CA ARG A 728 -15.36 0.25 21.41
C ARG A 728 -15.95 0.35 20.00
N LYS A 729 -17.23 0.72 19.92
CA LYS A 729 -17.95 0.84 18.64
C LYS A 729 -17.81 2.26 18.10
N ASN A 730 -17.37 2.41 16.85
CA ASN A 730 -17.37 3.71 16.18
C ASN A 730 -18.81 4.29 16.16
N PRO A 731 -19.03 5.51 16.68
CA PRO A 731 -20.35 6.11 16.77
C PRO A 731 -20.89 6.60 15.43
N ILE A 732 -20.14 6.58 14.33
CA ILE A 732 -20.65 7.07 13.05
C ILE A 732 -20.45 6.10 11.90
N TYR A 733 -21.20 6.33 10.82
CA TYR A 733 -21.24 5.46 9.63
C TYR A 733 -19.92 5.39 8.86
N ALA A 734 -19.21 6.51 8.71
CA ALA A 734 -17.94 6.55 7.98
C ALA A 734 -16.78 6.05 8.86
N ASN A 735 -16.05 5.03 8.40
CA ASN A 735 -15.01 4.38 9.19
C ASN A 735 -13.78 5.27 9.44
N GLN A 736 -13.30 5.99 8.42
CA GLN A 736 -12.22 6.98 8.56
C GLN A 736 -12.82 8.37 8.72
N SER A 737 -13.26 8.69 9.92
CA SER A 737 -13.79 10.01 10.22
C SER A 737 -12.78 10.84 11.02
N PRO A 738 -12.65 12.14 10.73
CA PRO A 738 -13.52 12.92 9.87
C PRO A 738 -13.16 12.86 8.37
N LEU A 739 -12.03 12.23 7.99
CA LEU A 739 -11.46 12.32 6.64
C LEU A 739 -12.40 11.97 5.48
N MET A 740 -13.30 11.02 5.66
CA MET A 740 -14.23 10.61 4.62
C MET A 740 -15.41 11.57 4.43
N LEU A 741 -15.66 12.46 5.39
CA LEU A 741 -16.81 13.36 5.36
C LEU A 741 -16.60 14.45 4.30
N SER A 742 -17.28 14.31 3.16
CA SER A 742 -17.22 15.30 2.09
C SER A 742 -18.26 16.41 2.26
N GLY A 743 -17.80 17.58 2.72
CA GLY A 743 -18.57 18.82 2.80
C GLY A 743 -19.73 18.82 3.81
N ASP A 744 -20.48 19.91 3.82
CA ASP A 744 -21.49 20.22 4.84
C ASP A 744 -22.53 19.12 5.05
N LYS A 745 -23.01 18.49 3.96
CA LYS A 745 -24.11 17.53 4.08
C LYS A 745 -23.69 16.24 4.80
N THR A 746 -22.48 15.76 4.58
CA THR A 746 -21.98 14.57 5.27
C THR A 746 -21.62 14.90 6.72
N GLN A 747 -21.09 16.10 6.98
CA GLN A 747 -20.89 16.60 8.34
C GLN A 747 -22.21 16.72 9.12
N GLU A 748 -23.29 17.22 8.51
CA GLU A 748 -24.62 17.29 9.12
C GLU A 748 -25.18 15.91 9.50
N LEU A 749 -24.99 14.92 8.62
CA LEU A 749 -25.45 13.55 8.87
C LEU A 749 -24.63 12.89 9.98
N ALA A 750 -23.30 13.02 9.94
CA ALA A 750 -22.43 12.57 11.02
C ALA A 750 -22.77 13.25 12.36
N LEU A 751 -23.00 14.56 12.34
CA LEU A 751 -23.38 15.33 13.53
C LEU A 751 -24.73 14.90 14.09
N LYS A 752 -25.69 14.50 13.24
CA LYS A 752 -26.96 13.92 13.69
C LYS A 752 -26.75 12.59 14.43
N GLU A 753 -25.85 11.75 13.94
CA GLU A 753 -25.47 10.49 14.62
C GLU A 753 -24.73 10.76 15.94
N LEU A 754 -23.80 11.73 15.97
CA LEU A 754 -23.09 12.15 17.18
C LEU A 754 -24.03 12.70 18.25
N LYS A 755 -24.99 13.56 17.87
CA LYS A 755 -25.99 14.11 18.80
C LYS A 755 -26.92 13.05 19.36
N LEU A 756 -27.22 12.00 18.57
CA LEU A 756 -28.06 10.90 19.00
C LEU A 756 -27.31 9.94 19.94
N LYS A 757 -26.05 9.63 19.64
CA LYS A 757 -25.24 8.68 20.44
C LYS A 757 -24.56 9.31 21.64
N LYS A 758 -24.31 10.62 21.63
CA LYS A 758 -23.65 11.40 22.69
C LYS A 758 -22.39 10.71 23.25
N PRO A 759 -21.35 10.54 22.42
CA PRO A 759 -20.11 9.92 22.88
C PRO A 759 -19.56 10.67 24.11
N ALA A 760 -19.02 9.95 25.07
CA ALA A 760 -18.62 10.54 26.35
C ALA A 760 -17.28 11.30 26.25
N LEU A 761 -16.42 10.85 25.34
CA LEU A 761 -15.10 11.43 25.06
C LEU A 761 -14.95 11.73 23.57
N VAL A 762 -14.04 12.64 23.23
CA VAL A 762 -13.62 12.95 21.87
C VAL A 762 -12.11 12.95 21.79
N LEU A 763 -11.52 12.27 20.80
CA LEU A 763 -10.09 12.37 20.51
C LEU A 763 -9.85 13.55 19.57
N MET A 764 -9.06 14.53 19.97
CA MET A 764 -8.79 15.76 19.23
C MET A 764 -7.35 15.77 18.70
N PRO A 765 -7.11 16.20 17.45
CA PRO A 765 -5.76 16.32 16.92
C PRO A 765 -4.95 17.39 17.68
N ILE A 766 -3.64 17.22 17.75
CA ILE A 766 -2.70 18.21 18.30
C ILE A 766 -2.02 18.94 17.13
N PHE A 767 -1.91 20.27 17.21
CA PHE A 767 -1.29 21.06 16.14
C PHE A 767 0.16 20.61 15.88
N GLY A 768 0.54 20.52 14.60
CA GLY A 768 1.88 20.09 14.17
C GLY A 768 2.13 18.58 14.22
N LYS A 769 1.21 17.78 14.76
CA LYS A 769 1.28 16.31 14.70
C LYS A 769 0.71 15.77 13.39
N GLN A 770 1.09 14.53 13.07
CA GLN A 770 0.61 13.87 11.87
C GLN A 770 -0.93 13.82 11.86
N LEU A 771 -1.54 14.11 10.70
CA LEU A 771 -3.00 14.17 10.51
C LEU A 771 -3.73 15.30 11.25
N SER A 772 -3.03 16.26 11.88
CA SER A 772 -3.67 17.51 12.35
C SER A 772 -4.09 18.43 11.20
N ASN A 773 -3.41 18.28 10.06
CA ASN A 773 -3.73 18.90 8.77
C ASN A 773 -3.92 17.78 7.72
N ILE A 774 -4.90 17.94 6.84
CA ILE A 774 -5.22 16.99 5.77
C ILE A 774 -5.20 17.75 4.44
N ASP A 775 -4.33 17.31 3.53
CA ASP A 775 -4.08 17.97 2.24
C ASP A 775 -3.76 19.48 2.40
N GLY A 776 -3.05 19.82 3.48
CA GLY A 776 -2.62 21.19 3.79
C GLY A 776 -3.61 22.03 4.60
N ILE A 777 -4.83 21.53 4.88
CA ILE A 777 -5.86 22.27 5.63
C ILE A 777 -6.04 21.66 7.03
N ALA A 778 -6.11 22.52 8.05
CA ALA A 778 -6.37 22.10 9.43
C ALA A 778 -7.71 21.33 9.56
N VAL A 779 -7.70 20.23 10.30
CA VAL A 779 -8.86 19.33 10.46
C VAL A 779 -10.06 20.07 11.03
N ASP A 780 -9.84 20.91 12.05
CA ASP A 780 -10.89 21.68 12.71
C ASP A 780 -11.55 22.73 11.79
N TYR A 781 -10.81 23.27 10.84
CA TYR A 781 -11.33 24.16 9.80
C TYR A 781 -12.06 23.40 8.70
N LYS A 782 -11.48 22.29 8.23
CA LYS A 782 -12.05 21.45 7.17
C LYS A 782 -13.40 20.85 7.59
N TYR A 783 -13.53 20.48 8.86
CA TYR A 783 -14.74 19.88 9.44
C TYR A 783 -15.40 20.79 10.49
N TYR A 784 -15.53 22.07 10.14
CA TYR A 784 -16.00 23.13 11.03
C TYR A 784 -17.31 22.83 11.77
N LYS A 785 -18.30 22.16 11.14
CA LYS A 785 -19.59 21.88 11.83
C LYS A 785 -19.42 20.90 12.99
N ILE A 786 -18.45 19.99 12.88
CA ILE A 786 -18.16 18.98 13.89
C ILE A 786 -17.27 19.58 14.98
N SER A 787 -16.21 20.32 14.61
CA SER A 787 -15.34 20.98 15.59
C SER A 787 -16.11 21.99 16.44
N GLU A 788 -16.96 22.83 15.85
CA GLU A 788 -17.83 23.76 16.59
C GLU A 788 -18.75 23.06 17.60
N TYR A 789 -19.35 21.93 17.21
CA TYR A 789 -20.14 21.12 18.13
C TYR A 789 -19.31 20.53 19.28
N ILE A 790 -18.08 20.09 18.97
CA ILE A 790 -17.16 19.59 19.97
C ILE A 790 -16.81 20.73 20.95
N TYR A 791 -16.47 21.91 20.46
CA TYR A 791 -16.09 23.05 21.31
C TYR A 791 -17.25 23.60 22.16
N ASP A 792 -18.48 23.54 21.64
CA ASP A 792 -19.69 23.88 22.39
C ASP A 792 -19.93 22.88 23.56
N LYS A 793 -19.79 21.57 23.32
CA LYS A 793 -20.22 20.53 24.28
C LYS A 793 -19.12 19.86 25.09
N TYR A 794 -17.89 19.90 24.63
CA TYR A 794 -16.75 19.21 25.23
C TYR A 794 -15.67 20.21 25.65
N THR A 795 -14.83 19.78 26.58
CA THR A 795 -13.67 20.51 27.10
C THR A 795 -12.46 19.58 27.14
N PRO A 796 -11.24 20.08 26.93
CA PRO A 796 -10.00 19.32 27.12
C PRO A 796 -9.98 18.62 28.48
N LEU A 797 -9.52 17.38 28.52
CA LEU A 797 -9.38 16.57 29.74
C LEU A 797 -7.94 16.11 29.94
N ILE A 798 -7.39 15.35 28.99
CA ILE A 798 -6.05 14.75 29.08
C ILE A 798 -5.28 14.93 27.78
N ARG A 799 -3.96 15.14 27.88
CA ARG A 799 -3.03 15.04 26.75
C ARG A 799 -2.39 13.66 26.64
N LEU A 800 -2.40 13.08 25.44
CA LEU A 800 -1.58 11.94 25.04
C LEU A 800 -0.56 12.32 23.96
N SER A 801 0.30 11.39 23.56
CA SER A 801 1.43 11.60 22.64
C SER A 801 1.03 12.20 21.28
N ASN A 802 -0.11 11.76 20.74
CA ASN A 802 -0.55 12.04 19.38
C ASN A 802 -1.89 12.78 19.28
N PHE A 803 -2.70 12.78 20.35
CA PHE A 803 -4.01 13.43 20.39
C PHE A 803 -4.39 13.80 21.82
N ASP A 804 -5.30 14.75 21.94
CA ASP A 804 -5.94 15.09 23.21
C ASP A 804 -7.24 14.31 23.39
N ILE A 805 -7.61 14.09 24.64
CA ILE A 805 -8.91 13.58 25.02
C ILE A 805 -9.73 14.72 25.58
N TYR A 806 -10.88 14.97 24.96
CA TYR A 806 -11.88 15.93 25.42
C TYR A 806 -13.03 15.13 26.04
N CYS A 807 -13.69 15.70 27.04
CA CYS A 807 -14.85 15.10 27.68
C CYS A 807 -16.04 16.07 27.67
N LEU A 808 -17.25 15.55 27.84
CA LEU A 808 -18.43 16.39 28.03
C LEU A 808 -18.20 17.35 29.21
N LYS A 809 -18.52 18.64 29.03
CA LYS A 809 -18.29 19.69 30.04
C LYS A 809 -18.87 19.33 31.41
N GLU A 810 -20.04 18.70 31.43
CA GLU A 810 -20.73 18.25 32.65
C GLU A 810 -20.05 17.09 33.39
N ASN A 811 -19.16 16.33 32.73
CA ASN A 811 -18.52 15.14 33.28
C ASN A 811 -17.05 15.36 33.67
N MET A 812 -16.48 16.55 33.42
CA MET A 812 -15.06 16.84 33.62
C MET A 812 -14.59 16.50 35.04
N ASP A 813 -15.25 17.07 36.06
CA ASP A 813 -14.88 16.85 37.46
C ASP A 813 -14.99 15.37 37.85
N THR A 814 -16.06 14.70 37.40
CA THR A 814 -16.29 13.27 37.67
C THR A 814 -15.19 12.40 37.07
N TYR A 815 -14.78 12.67 35.83
CA TYR A 815 -13.73 11.90 35.17
C TYR A 815 -12.36 12.18 35.76
N VAL A 816 -12.04 13.44 36.11
CA VAL A 816 -10.82 13.78 36.83
C VAL A 816 -10.76 13.03 38.17
N GLU A 817 -11.85 12.99 38.94
CA GLU A 817 -11.88 12.23 40.20
C GLU A 817 -11.66 10.72 39.98
N ARG A 818 -12.32 10.11 38.99
CA ARG A 818 -12.13 8.68 38.66
C ARG A 818 -10.69 8.38 38.27
N LEU A 819 -10.09 9.22 37.44
CA LEU A 819 -8.71 9.05 36.99
C LEU A 819 -7.70 9.25 38.14
N LYS A 820 -7.98 10.16 39.08
CA LYS A 820 -7.21 10.31 40.33
C LYS A 820 -7.31 9.06 41.21
N GLN A 821 -8.51 8.52 41.38
CA GLN A 821 -8.74 7.30 42.18
C GLN A 821 -7.99 6.09 41.62
N GLN A 822 -7.81 6.02 40.29
CA GLN A 822 -7.04 4.98 39.61
C GLN A 822 -5.52 5.27 39.57
N GLY A 823 -5.07 6.42 40.10
CA GLY A 823 -3.65 6.79 40.11
C GLY A 823 -3.05 7.08 38.73
N LEU A 824 -3.89 7.44 37.75
CA LEU A 824 -3.46 7.67 36.36
C LEU A 824 -3.01 9.12 36.11
N ILE A 825 -3.49 10.08 36.89
CA ILE A 825 -3.16 11.49 36.72
C ILE A 825 -1.74 11.78 37.18
N GLN A 826 -1.09 12.72 36.47
CA GLN A 826 0.21 13.24 36.80
C GLN A 826 0.31 13.64 38.27
N ASN A 827 1.16 12.92 38.99
CA ASN A 827 1.49 13.19 40.37
C ASN A 827 2.95 13.61 40.47
N LYS A 828 3.21 14.58 41.34
CA LYS A 828 4.55 15.03 41.65
C LYS A 828 5.33 13.90 42.32
N LEU A 829 6.31 13.35 41.60
CA LEU A 829 7.17 12.30 42.11
C LEU A 829 8.34 12.87 42.90
N TYR A 830 8.85 14.03 42.46
CA TYR A 830 9.97 14.69 43.12
C TYR A 830 9.88 16.20 42.98
N SER A 831 10.19 16.92 44.06
CA SER A 831 10.43 18.35 44.04
C SER A 831 11.51 18.67 45.07
N GLY A 832 12.63 19.20 44.60
CA GLY A 832 13.77 19.47 45.46
C GLY A 832 14.76 20.45 44.84
N SER A 833 15.66 20.97 45.67
CA SER A 833 16.73 21.87 45.23
C SER A 833 18.00 21.10 44.85
N PHE A 834 18.89 21.76 44.11
CA PHE A 834 20.20 21.20 43.77
C PHE A 834 21.22 21.27 44.93
N ARG A 835 20.82 21.78 46.11
CA ARG A 835 21.71 22.06 47.26
C ARG A 835 22.52 20.88 47.75
N ASP A 836 21.96 19.69 47.62
CA ASP A 836 22.54 18.47 48.15
C ASP A 836 23.03 17.52 47.04
N PHE A 837 23.03 17.95 45.78
CA PHE A 837 23.55 17.16 44.67
C PHE A 837 25.07 16.97 44.81
N ASN A 838 25.57 15.76 44.55
CA ASN A 838 27.00 15.49 44.51
C ASN A 838 27.59 15.87 43.14
N THR A 839 28.22 17.04 43.08
CA THR A 839 28.84 17.56 41.85
C THR A 839 29.99 16.71 41.31
N LYS A 840 30.45 15.67 42.03
CA LYS A 840 31.46 14.70 41.56
C LYS A 840 30.86 13.58 40.70
N LYS A 841 29.56 13.30 40.83
CA LYS A 841 28.86 12.26 40.06
C LYS A 841 28.29 12.78 38.73
N ILE A 842 28.22 14.09 38.57
CA ILE A 842 27.82 14.75 37.32
C ILE A 842 29.03 14.79 36.37
N ILE A 843 28.84 14.26 35.16
CA ILE A 843 29.83 14.28 34.07
C ILE A 843 29.86 15.69 33.48
N LYS A 844 31.07 16.19 33.21
CA LYS A 844 31.34 17.57 32.78
C LYS A 844 32.15 17.55 31.50
N ASN A 845 31.78 18.36 30.52
CA ASN A 845 32.61 18.69 29.39
C ASN A 845 32.65 20.21 29.24
N ASN A 846 33.85 20.79 29.24
CA ASN A 846 34.01 22.22 29.01
C ASN A 846 33.15 23.09 29.94
N VAL A 847 32.93 22.61 31.18
CA VAL A 847 32.18 23.32 32.23
C VAL A 847 32.81 23.10 33.61
N VAL A 848 32.72 24.11 34.46
CA VAL A 848 33.01 24.02 35.89
C VAL A 848 31.69 24.12 36.66
N ILE A 849 31.45 23.14 37.52
CA ILE A 849 30.27 23.12 38.40
C ILE A 849 30.71 23.44 39.83
N ASP A 850 30.19 24.54 40.38
CA ASP A 850 30.33 24.96 41.76
C ASP A 850 28.96 25.06 42.45
N LYS A 851 28.96 25.34 43.76
CA LYS A 851 27.75 25.73 44.49
C LYS A 851 27.85 27.20 44.88
N ASN A 852 26.77 27.95 44.69
CA ASN A 852 26.70 29.34 45.14
C ASN A 852 26.53 29.41 46.68
N SER A 853 26.48 30.62 47.25
CA SER A 853 26.30 30.84 48.70
C SER A 853 24.98 30.30 49.27
N GLU A 854 23.99 30.08 48.41
CA GLU A 854 22.68 29.50 48.76
C GLU A 854 22.64 27.97 48.57
N GLY A 855 23.73 27.38 48.08
CA GLY A 855 23.90 25.96 47.81
C GLY A 855 23.46 25.53 46.40
N ASP A 856 22.89 26.41 45.59
CA ASP A 856 22.40 26.11 44.24
C ASP A 856 23.56 25.82 43.27
N LEU A 857 23.27 25.09 42.20
CA LEU A 857 24.28 24.54 41.31
C LEU A 857 24.67 25.54 40.22
N LEU A 858 25.87 26.10 40.32
CA LEU A 858 26.43 27.08 39.40
C LEU A 858 27.25 26.37 38.33
N ILE A 859 26.85 26.49 37.06
CA ILE A 859 27.54 25.94 35.91
C ILE A 859 28.21 27.10 35.16
N LYS A 860 29.54 27.02 35.01
CA LYS A 860 30.36 27.99 34.28
C LYS A 860 30.92 27.36 33.02
N SER A 861 30.60 27.94 31.87
CA SER A 861 31.04 27.42 30.57
C SER A 861 32.50 27.78 30.28
N GLN A 862 33.26 26.81 29.76
CA GLN A 862 34.69 26.90 29.47
C GLN A 862 35.04 26.21 28.14
N GLY A 863 35.18 26.97 27.04
CA GLY A 863 35.58 26.42 25.74
C GLY A 863 34.39 26.09 24.84
N GLU A 864 34.62 25.27 23.81
CA GLU A 864 33.60 24.88 22.82
C GLU A 864 32.82 23.63 23.29
N ASP A 865 31.50 23.58 23.08
CA ASP A 865 30.61 22.47 23.53
C ASP A 865 30.52 22.23 25.08
N PRO A 866 30.23 23.26 25.89
CA PRO A 866 29.97 23.14 27.33
C PRO A 866 28.66 22.37 27.67
N TYR A 867 28.78 21.25 28.42
CA TYR A 867 27.61 20.47 28.86
C TYR A 867 27.79 19.69 30.18
N VAL A 868 26.65 19.31 30.77
CA VAL A 868 26.56 18.43 31.95
C VAL A 868 25.64 17.23 31.73
N ILE A 869 26.01 16.06 32.25
CA ILE A 869 25.23 14.80 32.18
C ILE A 869 25.20 14.15 33.57
N GLY A 870 24.11 13.45 33.90
CA GLY A 870 24.02 12.66 35.14
C GLY A 870 23.17 13.31 36.23
N ILE A 871 22.39 14.34 35.89
CA ILE A 871 21.44 14.97 36.81
C ILE A 871 20.36 13.98 37.23
N LEU A 872 19.84 13.19 36.29
CA LEU A 872 18.77 12.23 36.56
C LEU A 872 19.31 10.98 37.28
N SER A 873 20.48 10.47 36.87
CA SER A 873 21.14 9.36 37.57
C SER A 873 21.46 9.71 39.02
N GLU A 874 22.02 10.90 39.29
CA GLU A 874 22.30 11.33 40.66
C GLU A 874 21.02 11.45 41.50
N LEU A 875 19.94 11.90 40.88
CA LEU A 875 18.65 12.00 41.55
C LEU A 875 18.07 10.63 41.94
N LYS A 876 18.15 9.65 41.02
CA LYS A 876 17.73 8.25 41.25
C LYS A 876 18.56 7.59 42.35
N ASP A 877 19.88 7.77 42.33
CA ASP A 877 20.81 7.24 43.34
C ASP A 877 20.54 7.80 44.74
N ARG A 878 20.23 9.09 44.84
CA ARG A 878 20.09 9.80 46.12
C ARG A 878 18.74 9.59 46.79
N SER A 879 17.69 9.42 46.00
CA SER A 879 16.31 9.37 46.49
C SER A 879 15.71 7.99 46.18
N PRO A 880 15.94 6.98 47.05
CA PRO A 880 15.38 5.64 46.86
C PRO A 880 13.86 5.65 46.70
N GLU A 881 13.18 6.52 47.47
CA GLU A 881 11.73 6.73 47.37
C GLU A 881 11.30 7.19 45.97
N PHE A 882 12.06 8.11 45.36
CA PHE A 882 11.84 8.53 43.97
C PHE A 882 12.14 7.39 42.99
N SER A 883 13.25 6.66 43.17
CA SER A 883 13.63 5.55 42.29
C SER A 883 12.65 4.38 42.32
N GLU A 884 11.95 4.15 43.44
CA GLU A 884 10.93 3.08 43.58
C GLU A 884 9.62 3.43 42.85
N VAL A 885 9.24 4.70 42.81
CA VAL A 885 7.99 5.17 42.17
C VAL A 885 8.19 5.69 40.74
N TYR A 886 9.45 5.87 40.31
CA TYR A 886 9.80 6.31 38.97
C TYR A 886 9.53 5.21 37.95
N ASP A 887 8.49 5.38 37.15
CA ASP A 887 8.06 4.44 36.13
C ASP A 887 8.60 4.87 34.76
N ASN A 888 9.47 4.06 34.17
CA ASN A 888 10.08 4.37 32.89
C ASN A 888 9.05 4.46 31.74
N ASP A 889 7.89 3.82 31.90
CA ASP A 889 6.87 3.74 30.87
C ASP A 889 5.82 4.87 30.97
N LYS A 890 5.88 5.74 31.99
CA LYS A 890 4.91 6.82 32.19
C LYS A 890 5.35 8.15 31.57
N PRO A 891 4.40 8.93 31.01
CA PRO A 891 4.66 10.31 30.60
C PRO A 891 5.30 11.10 31.74
N THR A 892 6.37 11.81 31.43
CA THR A 892 7.21 12.49 32.42
C THR A 892 7.41 13.94 32.05
N LYS A 893 7.14 14.83 32.99
CA LYS A 893 7.47 16.26 32.91
C LYS A 893 8.62 16.57 33.84
N ILE A 894 9.65 17.21 33.30
CA ILE A 894 10.83 17.68 34.05
C ILE A 894 10.85 19.20 33.95
N VAL A 895 10.81 19.87 35.10
CA VAL A 895 10.94 21.32 35.20
C VAL A 895 12.23 21.64 35.92
N ILE A 896 13.17 22.32 35.26
CA ILE A 896 14.42 22.80 35.86
C ILE A 896 14.33 24.33 35.96
N LYS A 897 14.31 24.87 37.18
CA LYS A 897 14.36 26.31 37.40
C LYS A 897 15.82 26.78 37.44
N PHE A 898 16.10 27.89 36.76
CA PHE A 898 17.45 28.43 36.64
C PHE A 898 17.47 29.96 36.63
N ARG A 899 18.63 30.54 36.90
CA ARG A 899 18.93 31.97 36.76
C ARG A 899 20.11 32.16 35.82
N SER A 900 19.98 33.10 34.89
CA SER A 900 21.03 33.49 33.96
C SER A 900 21.34 34.98 34.09
N SER A 901 22.61 35.32 34.11
CA SER A 901 23.10 36.72 34.11
C SER A 901 23.29 37.30 32.70
N ASN A 902 23.28 36.46 31.66
CA ASN A 902 23.54 36.86 30.27
C ASN A 902 22.56 36.20 29.30
N VAL A 903 22.31 36.86 28.17
CA VAL A 903 21.55 36.30 27.03
C VAL A 903 22.33 35.13 26.44
N GLY A 904 21.63 34.02 26.17
CA GLY A 904 22.20 32.85 25.51
C GLY A 904 21.17 31.74 25.33
N ASN A 905 21.65 30.58 24.91
CA ASN A 905 20.86 29.40 24.62
C ASN A 905 21.24 28.24 25.54
N LEU A 906 20.20 27.57 26.01
CA LEU A 906 20.26 26.28 26.70
C LEU A 906 19.67 25.24 25.76
N GLN A 907 20.23 24.04 25.77
CA GLN A 907 19.64 22.91 25.04
C GLN A 907 19.62 21.70 25.95
N LEU A 908 18.44 21.16 26.19
CA LEU A 908 18.27 19.96 27.01
C LEU A 908 18.06 18.77 26.08
N PHE A 909 19.05 17.90 26.03
CA PHE A 909 19.00 16.61 25.35
C PHE A 909 18.50 15.52 26.31
N TYR A 910 17.89 14.48 25.75
CA TYR A 910 17.43 13.32 26.51
C TYR A 910 17.69 12.02 25.76
N THR A 911 17.80 10.93 26.50
CA THR A 911 17.82 9.55 25.97
C THR A 911 16.68 8.74 26.54
N MET A 912 16.19 7.75 25.80
CA MET A 912 15.07 6.91 26.20
C MET A 912 15.53 5.50 26.61
N LYS A 913 16.75 5.09 26.21
CA LYS A 913 17.31 3.77 26.50
C LYS A 913 18.73 3.86 27.06
N GLU A 914 19.08 2.85 27.85
CA GLU A 914 20.45 2.66 28.32
C GLU A 914 21.40 2.45 27.13
N GLY A 915 22.48 3.24 27.09
CA GLY A 915 23.49 3.19 26.02
C GLY A 915 23.13 3.91 24.72
N GLU A 916 21.98 4.59 24.65
CA GLU A 916 21.63 5.50 23.55
C GLU A 916 22.52 6.76 23.60
N GLY A 917 22.95 7.25 22.42
CA GLY A 917 23.70 8.51 22.32
C GLY A 917 22.76 9.71 22.17
N PHE A 918 23.14 10.87 22.72
CA PHE A 918 22.37 12.11 22.54
C PHE A 918 22.37 12.58 21.09
N SER A 919 21.22 13.03 20.59
CA SER A 919 21.05 13.54 19.22
C SER A 919 20.23 14.82 19.19
N GLU A 920 20.44 15.64 18.15
CA GLU A 920 19.68 16.87 17.92
C GLU A 920 18.16 16.63 17.82
N SER A 921 17.75 15.47 17.29
CA SER A 921 16.32 15.12 17.18
C SER A 921 15.67 14.83 18.53
N GLN A 922 16.45 14.62 19.59
CA GLN A 922 15.99 14.34 20.97
C GLN A 922 16.46 15.45 21.91
N SER A 923 16.12 16.69 21.57
CA SER A 923 16.50 17.86 22.34
C SER A 923 15.45 18.96 22.30
N VAL A 924 15.48 19.84 23.28
CA VAL A 924 14.67 21.07 23.30
C VAL A 924 15.58 22.25 23.63
N SER A 925 15.54 23.27 22.77
CA SER A 925 16.34 24.49 22.91
C SER A 925 15.54 25.64 23.49
N TYR A 926 16.18 26.43 24.33
CA TYR A 926 15.59 27.57 25.04
C TYR A 926 16.53 28.77 24.92
N SER A 927 15.99 29.93 24.59
CA SER A 927 16.72 31.20 24.60
C SER A 927 16.28 32.03 25.80
N THR A 928 17.23 32.48 26.62
CA THR A 928 16.97 33.38 27.77
C THR A 928 17.20 34.84 27.37
N SER A 929 16.37 35.74 27.90
CA SER A 929 16.52 37.20 27.71
C SER A 929 17.56 37.85 28.64
N GLY A 930 18.11 37.09 29.60
CA GLY A 930 19.00 37.60 30.64
C GLY A 930 18.27 38.36 31.76
N ASP A 931 18.75 38.17 32.99
CA ASP A 931 18.23 38.72 34.27
C ASP A 931 16.81 38.26 34.67
N GLY A 932 16.75 37.20 35.48
CA GLY A 932 15.52 36.66 36.06
C GLY A 932 15.64 35.18 36.47
N GLU A 933 14.65 34.67 37.18
CA GLU A 933 14.46 33.22 37.39
C GLU A 933 13.52 32.68 36.31
N GLU A 934 14.03 31.78 35.48
CA GLU A 934 13.33 31.14 34.36
C GLU A 934 13.19 29.63 34.61
N SER A 935 12.37 28.95 33.81
CA SER A 935 12.15 27.50 33.92
C SER A 935 12.27 26.81 32.57
N LEU A 936 13.06 25.75 32.53
CA LEU A 936 13.17 24.84 31.41
C LEU A 936 12.18 23.69 31.63
N ILE A 937 11.26 23.48 30.68
CA ILE A 937 10.18 22.49 30.78
C ILE A 937 10.33 21.43 29.69
N LEU A 938 10.70 20.21 30.07
CA LEU A 938 10.76 19.05 29.18
C LEU A 938 9.58 18.13 29.45
N GLU A 939 8.72 17.91 28.45
CA GLU A 939 7.59 16.98 28.52
C GLU A 939 7.82 15.83 27.56
N LEU A 940 7.83 14.60 28.09
CA LEU A 940 8.14 13.38 27.34
C LEU A 940 7.01 12.36 27.45
N PRO A 941 6.72 11.58 26.38
CA PRO A 941 5.67 10.56 26.38
C PRO A 941 6.02 9.35 27.26
N SER A 942 7.29 9.16 27.60
CA SER A 942 7.74 8.22 28.62
C SER A 942 8.95 8.80 29.36
N ALA A 943 9.39 8.16 30.44
CA ALA A 943 10.46 8.71 31.25
C ALA A 943 11.82 8.61 30.54
N PRO A 944 12.65 9.67 30.57
CA PRO A 944 13.98 9.61 30.00
C PRO A 944 14.88 8.69 30.84
N TYR A 945 15.78 7.99 30.16
CA TYR A 945 16.87 7.27 30.82
C TYR A 945 17.84 8.24 31.48
N GLU A 946 18.30 9.26 30.73
CA GLU A 946 19.17 10.33 31.21
C GLU A 946 18.93 11.65 30.44
N ILE A 947 19.35 12.77 31.02
CA ILE A 947 19.33 14.09 30.39
C ILE A 947 20.74 14.71 30.31
N ARG A 948 20.98 15.50 29.26
CA ARG A 948 22.19 16.28 29.04
C ARG A 948 21.81 17.75 28.85
N LEU A 949 22.37 18.64 29.66
CA LEU A 949 22.13 20.08 29.56
C LEU A 949 23.36 20.77 28.96
N ASP A 950 23.14 21.39 27.81
CA ASP A 950 24.13 22.16 27.07
C ASP A 950 23.84 23.65 27.25
N THR A 951 24.89 24.46 27.33
CA THR A 951 24.70 25.89 27.56
C THR A 951 25.83 26.72 26.98
N ASN A 952 25.52 27.67 26.09
CA ASN A 952 26.53 28.65 25.66
C ASN A 952 26.56 29.90 26.56
N ILE A 953 25.83 29.88 27.68
CA ILE A 953 25.78 30.95 28.67
C ILE A 953 27.02 30.86 29.55
N SER A 954 27.64 32.00 29.87
CA SER A 954 28.87 32.03 30.67
C SER A 954 28.68 31.49 32.09
N ASP A 955 27.60 31.90 32.76
CA ASP A 955 27.26 31.50 34.12
C ASP A 955 25.74 31.24 34.21
N ILE A 956 25.36 30.01 34.56
CA ILE A 956 23.97 29.63 34.82
C ILE A 956 23.85 28.97 36.19
N THR A 957 22.85 29.37 36.97
CA THR A 957 22.57 28.78 38.30
C THR A 957 21.29 27.97 38.26
N LEU A 958 21.34 26.66 38.51
CA LEU A 958 20.16 25.79 38.63
C LEU A 958 19.67 25.79 40.09
N THR A 959 18.41 26.19 40.31
CA THR A 959 17.82 26.39 41.65
C THR A 959 17.02 25.17 42.12
N SER A 960 16.16 24.61 41.26
CA SER A 960 15.32 23.45 41.61
C SER A 960 14.97 22.58 40.42
N ILE A 961 14.64 21.31 40.71
CA ILE A 961 14.12 20.35 39.76
C ILE A 961 12.80 19.76 40.28
N GLU A 962 11.81 19.71 39.41
CA GLU A 962 10.51 19.08 39.66
C GLU A 962 10.31 17.99 38.60
N ILE A 963 9.91 16.79 39.05
CA ILE A 963 9.60 15.66 38.18
C ILE A 963 8.21 15.15 38.52
N ASP A 964 7.35 15.18 37.52
CA ASP A 964 5.97 14.76 37.63
C ASP A 964 5.70 13.63 36.62
N GLN A 965 5.07 12.53 37.05
CA GLN A 965 4.71 11.41 36.18
C GLN A 965 3.23 11.09 36.19
N GLY A 966 2.68 10.79 35.01
CA GLY A 966 1.29 10.41 34.78
C GLY A 966 0.61 11.33 33.76
N LEU A 967 -0.70 11.12 33.57
CA LEU A 967 -1.49 11.83 32.57
C LEU A 967 -1.67 13.31 32.94
N ILE A 968 -1.35 14.20 32.00
CA ILE A 968 -1.46 15.65 32.18
C ILE A 968 -2.92 16.05 32.02
N ILE A 969 -3.52 16.63 33.05
CA ILE A 969 -4.84 17.28 32.93
C ILE A 969 -4.68 18.57 32.13
N LEU A 970 -5.51 18.76 31.12
CA LEU A 970 -5.53 19.98 30.33
C LEU A 970 -6.51 21.00 30.91
N ASN A 971 -6.03 22.23 31.15
CA ASN A 971 -6.85 23.39 31.48
C ASN A 971 -6.95 24.29 30.24
N GLY A 972 -7.75 23.87 29.26
CA GLY A 972 -7.85 24.53 27.96
C GLY A 972 -6.90 23.94 26.90
N GLN A 973 -6.92 24.52 25.70
CA GLN A 973 -6.03 24.10 24.60
C GLN A 973 -4.72 24.89 24.68
N PRO A 974 -3.56 24.23 24.87
CA PRO A 974 -2.31 24.95 25.06
C PRO A 974 -1.78 25.55 23.75
N GLU A 975 -1.90 24.85 22.61
CA GLU A 975 -1.37 25.33 21.33
C GLU A 975 -2.09 26.57 20.80
N ALA A 976 -1.34 27.45 20.16
CA ALA A 976 -1.88 28.38 19.20
C ALA A 976 -1.83 27.75 17.80
N TRP A 977 -3.01 27.52 17.21
CA TRP A 977 -3.11 26.89 15.90
C TRP A 977 -2.85 27.91 14.79
N VAL A 978 -1.98 27.55 13.84
CA VAL A 978 -1.80 28.29 12.57
C VAL A 978 -2.53 27.55 11.46
N ARG A 979 -3.54 28.22 10.87
CA ARG A 979 -4.40 27.61 9.84
C ARG A 979 -4.14 28.24 8.48
N GLU A 980 -3.41 27.54 7.63
CA GLU A 980 -3.26 27.92 6.23
C GLU A 980 -4.51 27.52 5.43
N ILE A 981 -5.30 28.52 5.05
CA ILE A 981 -6.61 28.33 4.39
C ILE A 981 -6.66 28.89 2.96
N GLY A 982 -5.57 29.50 2.48
CA GLY A 982 -5.40 29.91 1.08
C GLY A 982 -6.56 30.76 0.56
N ASP A 983 -7.16 30.35 -0.56
CA ASP A 983 -8.27 31.08 -1.21
C ASP A 983 -9.65 30.75 -0.61
N ILE A 984 -9.75 29.87 0.39
CA ILE A 984 -11.06 29.45 0.94
C ILE A 984 -11.91 30.65 1.39
N PRO A 985 -11.36 31.66 2.10
CA PRO A 985 -12.16 32.83 2.50
C PRO A 985 -12.78 33.60 1.35
N LEU A 986 -12.04 33.79 0.25
CA LEU A 986 -12.52 34.43 -0.97
C LEU A 986 -13.66 33.61 -1.60
N LEU A 987 -13.42 32.30 -1.75
CA LEU A 987 -14.38 31.39 -2.36
C LEU A 987 -15.69 31.29 -1.55
N TRP A 988 -15.61 31.28 -0.22
CA TRP A 988 -16.79 31.29 0.64
C TRP A 988 -17.60 32.59 0.51
N ALA A 989 -16.93 33.74 0.51
CA ALA A 989 -17.60 35.04 0.41
C ALA A 989 -18.26 35.26 -0.96
N GLU A 990 -17.51 35.08 -2.06
CA GLU A 990 -18.00 35.46 -3.40
C GLU A 990 -18.75 34.32 -4.11
N LYS A 991 -18.34 33.07 -3.87
CA LYS A 991 -18.82 31.89 -4.63
C LYS A 991 -19.61 30.89 -3.79
N GLY A 992 -19.67 31.05 -2.47
CA GLY A 992 -20.37 30.15 -1.55
C GLY A 992 -21.90 30.22 -1.60
N GLY A 993 -22.47 31.11 -2.43
CA GLY A 993 -23.93 31.28 -2.54
C GLY A 993 -24.60 31.93 -1.32
N ALA A 994 -23.80 32.46 -0.40
CA ALA A 994 -24.26 33.11 0.82
C ALA A 994 -24.73 34.55 0.54
N GLU A 995 -26.02 34.72 0.18
CA GLU A 995 -26.63 36.06 0.01
C GLU A 995 -26.46 36.95 1.25
N GLN A 996 -26.35 36.33 2.42
CA GLN A 996 -26.03 36.96 3.69
C GLN A 996 -24.82 37.92 3.60
N PHE A 997 -23.75 37.57 2.89
CA PHE A 997 -22.58 38.46 2.80
C PHE A 997 -22.79 39.70 1.93
N LYS A 998 -23.73 39.65 0.97
CA LYS A 998 -24.01 40.77 0.06
C LYS A 998 -24.68 41.95 0.77
N ASN A 999 -25.45 41.67 1.81
CA ASN A 999 -26.25 42.66 2.54
C ASN A 999 -25.47 43.40 3.64
N ALA A 1000 -24.18 43.07 3.84
CA ALA A 1000 -23.33 43.81 4.78
C ALA A 1000 -23.17 45.27 4.33
N SER A 1001 -23.34 46.20 5.28
CA SER A 1001 -23.21 47.64 5.05
C SER A 1001 -21.78 48.01 4.64
N TYR A 1002 -21.56 49.24 4.15
CA TYR A 1002 -20.21 49.76 3.94
C TYR A 1002 -19.73 50.48 5.19
N LEU A 1003 -18.41 50.48 5.42
CA LEU A 1003 -17.82 51.30 6.47
C LEU A 1003 -18.11 52.80 6.18
N PRO A 1004 -18.46 53.59 7.21
CA PRO A 1004 -18.75 55.02 7.03
C PRO A 1004 -17.52 55.81 6.54
N ASN A 1005 -16.31 55.35 6.88
CA ASN A 1005 -15.05 55.87 6.34
C ASN A 1005 -14.20 54.69 5.82
N LEU A 1006 -13.67 54.82 4.60
CA LEU A 1006 -12.70 53.86 4.05
C LEU A 1006 -11.41 53.90 4.86
N LEU A 1007 -10.97 52.75 5.36
CA LEU A 1007 -9.69 52.62 6.06
C LEU A 1007 -8.63 52.23 5.04
N SER A 1008 -7.83 53.20 4.61
CA SER A 1008 -6.85 53.05 3.53
C SER A 1008 -5.41 53.10 4.05
N ASN A 1009 -4.50 52.46 3.31
CA ASN A 1009 -3.05 52.56 3.46
C ASN A 1009 -2.46 52.08 4.80
N SER A 1010 -3.03 51.01 5.37
CA SER A 1010 -2.38 50.28 6.47
C SER A 1010 -2.10 48.83 6.07
N SER A 1011 -1.05 48.28 6.66
CA SER A 1011 -0.69 46.85 6.59
C SER A 1011 -1.03 46.09 7.88
N ASN A 1012 -1.56 46.80 8.89
CA ASN A 1012 -2.00 46.21 10.15
C ASN A 1012 -3.28 46.90 10.64
N PHE A 1013 -4.29 46.12 11.04
CA PHE A 1013 -5.56 46.61 11.60
C PHE A 1013 -5.92 45.82 12.85
N ASN A 1014 -6.36 46.49 13.91
CA ASN A 1014 -6.88 45.82 15.10
C ASN A 1014 -8.42 45.86 15.11
N ILE A 1015 -9.02 44.71 15.35
CA ILE A 1015 -10.45 44.43 15.28
C ILE A 1015 -10.90 44.01 16.68
N ASP A 1016 -11.82 44.76 17.30
CA ASP A 1016 -12.31 44.46 18.66
C ASP A 1016 -13.31 43.28 18.65
N ALA A 1017 -13.10 42.30 19.53
CA ALA A 1017 -13.97 41.14 19.69
C ALA A 1017 -14.59 41.00 21.09
N ARG A 1018 -14.33 41.93 22.02
CA ARG A 1018 -14.68 41.78 23.45
C ARG A 1018 -16.17 41.65 23.76
N ASP A 1019 -17.03 42.32 22.99
CA ASP A 1019 -18.47 42.35 23.23
C ASP A 1019 -19.24 41.32 22.37
N LEU A 1020 -18.53 40.37 21.75
CA LEU A 1020 -19.14 39.33 20.93
C LEU A 1020 -19.58 38.14 21.77
N GLU A 1021 -20.71 37.55 21.37
CA GLU A 1021 -21.13 36.26 21.89
C GLU A 1021 -20.37 35.14 21.17
N HIS A 1022 -19.39 34.56 21.87
CA HIS A 1022 -18.45 33.58 21.35
C HIS A 1022 -19.01 32.15 21.22
N ALA A 1023 -20.09 31.81 21.94
CA ALA A 1023 -20.68 30.48 21.98
C ALA A 1023 -21.62 30.20 20.78
N GLN A 1024 -21.22 30.60 19.57
CA GLN A 1024 -21.96 30.33 18.35
C GLN A 1024 -21.04 30.37 17.11
N PRO A 1025 -21.48 29.80 15.98
CA PRO A 1025 -20.75 29.92 14.73
C PRO A 1025 -20.67 31.37 14.24
N THR A 1026 -19.44 31.83 14.00
CA THR A 1026 -19.15 33.23 13.71
C THR A 1026 -18.15 33.36 12.56
N PHE A 1027 -18.49 34.20 11.59
CA PHE A 1027 -17.60 34.61 10.52
C PHE A 1027 -17.10 36.04 10.73
N LEU A 1028 -15.83 36.27 10.41
CA LEU A 1028 -15.30 37.58 10.09
C LEU A 1028 -15.42 37.79 8.57
N TYR A 1029 -16.20 38.79 8.19
CA TYR A 1029 -16.39 39.17 6.79
C TYR A 1029 -15.63 40.46 6.50
N LEU A 1030 -14.83 40.45 5.43
CA LEU A 1030 -13.97 41.55 5.01
C LEU A 1030 -14.18 41.86 3.53
N GLN A 1031 -14.26 43.13 3.15
CA GLN A 1031 -14.06 43.53 1.75
C GLN A 1031 -12.75 44.29 1.65
N ILE A 1032 -11.78 43.68 0.95
CA ILE A 1032 -10.41 44.17 0.87
C ILE A 1032 -10.13 44.61 -0.56
N LYS A 1033 -9.61 45.83 -0.72
CA LYS A 1033 -8.96 46.29 -1.95
C LYS A 1033 -7.45 46.22 -1.82
N SER A 1034 -6.80 45.53 -2.76
CA SER A 1034 -5.35 45.40 -2.84
C SER A 1034 -4.83 45.62 -4.27
N GLU A 1035 -3.62 46.18 -4.38
CA GLU A 1035 -2.96 46.42 -5.67
C GLU A 1035 -2.12 45.23 -6.16
N THR A 1036 -1.85 44.26 -5.27
CA THR A 1036 -1.01 43.08 -5.53
C THR A 1036 -1.63 41.82 -4.93
N ASP A 1037 -1.39 40.67 -5.55
CA ASP A 1037 -1.63 39.38 -4.89
C ASP A 1037 -0.64 39.23 -3.72
N GLN A 1038 -1.13 38.86 -2.54
CA GLN A 1038 -0.32 38.75 -1.32
C GLN A 1038 -0.92 37.80 -0.29
N LYS A 1039 -0.16 37.44 0.74
CA LYS A 1039 -0.68 36.73 1.91
C LYS A 1039 -1.18 37.71 2.96
N SER A 1040 -2.10 37.23 3.78
CA SER A 1040 -2.63 37.96 4.92
C SER A 1040 -2.89 37.03 6.10
N TYR A 1041 -2.83 37.61 7.30
CA TYR A 1041 -2.84 36.90 8.57
C TYR A 1041 -3.93 37.53 9.45
N ILE A 1042 -4.85 36.71 9.98
CA ILE A 1042 -5.72 37.09 11.10
C ILE A 1042 -5.19 36.39 12.34
N GLU A 1043 -4.58 37.15 13.24
CA GLU A 1043 -4.08 36.68 14.53
C GLU A 1043 -5.13 36.93 15.62
N LEU A 1044 -5.31 35.97 16.53
CA LEU A 1044 -6.21 36.08 17.68
C LEU A 1044 -5.39 36.41 18.92
N PHE A 1045 -5.83 37.40 19.70
CA PHE A 1045 -5.16 37.82 20.93
C PHE A 1045 -6.09 37.80 22.13
N SER A 1046 -5.55 37.39 23.27
CA SER A 1046 -6.18 37.53 24.57
C SER A 1046 -6.09 38.95 25.12
N LYS A 1047 -6.75 39.19 26.26
CA LYS A 1047 -6.70 40.45 27.00
C LYS A 1047 -5.28 40.90 27.38
N ASP A 1048 -4.39 39.96 27.68
CA ASP A 1048 -2.98 40.16 28.02
C ASP A 1048 -2.05 40.15 26.79
N GLN A 1049 -2.60 40.22 25.58
CA GLN A 1049 -1.86 40.25 24.31
C GLN A 1049 -1.07 38.97 23.99
N SER A 1050 -1.41 37.84 24.61
CA SER A 1050 -0.89 36.54 24.19
C SER A 1050 -1.55 36.10 22.88
N GLN A 1051 -0.77 35.57 21.95
CA GLN A 1051 -1.29 35.05 20.69
C GLN A 1051 -1.98 33.70 20.93
N LEU A 1052 -3.26 33.61 20.55
CA LEU A 1052 -4.10 32.45 20.78
C LEU A 1052 -4.21 31.54 19.55
N GLY A 1053 -4.10 32.09 18.35
CA GLY A 1053 -4.19 31.37 17.09
C GLY A 1053 -4.01 32.29 15.88
N GLU A 1054 -3.97 31.73 14.68
CA GLU A 1054 -3.77 32.46 13.43
C GLU A 1054 -4.50 31.80 12.24
N PHE A 1055 -5.05 32.62 11.34
CA PHE A 1055 -5.54 32.21 10.03
C PHE A 1055 -4.73 32.89 8.92
N VAL A 1056 -4.17 32.09 8.01
CA VAL A 1056 -3.35 32.57 6.89
C VAL A 1056 -4.09 32.33 5.57
N PHE A 1057 -4.33 33.40 4.81
CA PHE A 1057 -5.11 33.35 3.58
C PHE A 1057 -4.51 34.24 2.49
N ASN A 1058 -4.94 34.03 1.24
CA ASN A 1058 -4.48 34.83 0.10
C ASN A 1058 -5.44 35.99 -0.16
N ILE A 1059 -4.87 37.17 -0.42
CA ILE A 1059 -5.57 38.33 -0.95
C ILE A 1059 -5.26 38.42 -2.44
N SER A 1060 -6.29 38.45 -3.28
CA SER A 1060 -6.17 38.70 -4.71
C SER A 1060 -6.18 40.20 -5.03
N LYS A 1061 -5.42 40.60 -6.06
CA LYS A 1061 -5.41 41.94 -6.62
C LYS A 1061 -6.80 42.36 -7.08
N GLY A 1062 -7.25 43.55 -6.69
CA GLY A 1062 -8.57 44.08 -6.98
C GLY A 1062 -9.34 44.36 -5.70
N THR A 1063 -10.67 44.50 -5.81
CA THR A 1063 -11.58 44.61 -4.64
C THR A 1063 -12.35 43.32 -4.54
N HIS A 1064 -12.20 42.62 -3.43
CA HIS A 1064 -12.72 41.29 -3.21
C HIS A 1064 -13.30 41.11 -1.81
N ASP A 1065 -14.26 40.21 -1.71
CA ASP A 1065 -14.91 39.84 -0.45
C ASP A 1065 -14.30 38.56 0.13
N TYR A 1066 -14.13 38.49 1.46
CA TYR A 1066 -13.50 37.37 2.17
C TYR A 1066 -14.32 37.02 3.42
N ALA A 1067 -14.55 35.73 3.68
CA ALA A 1067 -15.28 35.23 4.83
C ALA A 1067 -14.45 34.19 5.60
N ILE A 1068 -14.09 34.49 6.83
CA ILE A 1068 -13.23 33.65 7.67
C ILE A 1068 -14.04 33.13 8.87
N ARG A 1069 -14.17 31.82 9.02
CA ARG A 1069 -14.97 31.22 10.11
C ARG A 1069 -14.15 31.10 11.39
N LEU A 1070 -14.19 32.15 12.23
CA LEU A 1070 -13.41 32.26 13.47
C LEU A 1070 -13.77 31.18 14.50
N SER A 1071 -15.03 30.74 14.51
CA SER A 1071 -15.53 29.69 15.38
C SER A 1071 -14.94 28.29 15.11
N THR A 1072 -14.01 28.16 14.17
CA THR A 1072 -13.22 26.93 14.01
C THR A 1072 -12.09 26.82 15.03
N ASP A 1073 -11.85 27.85 15.85
CA ASP A 1073 -10.85 27.87 16.90
C ASP A 1073 -11.46 27.59 18.29
N TYR A 1074 -10.86 26.69 19.07
CA TYR A 1074 -11.35 26.37 20.42
C TYR A 1074 -11.32 27.59 21.36
N LYS A 1075 -10.24 28.39 21.32
CA LYS A 1075 -10.06 29.54 22.21
C LYS A 1075 -11.03 30.68 21.86
N TRP A 1076 -11.51 30.73 20.62
CA TRP A 1076 -12.68 31.53 20.28
C TRP A 1076 -13.90 31.09 21.08
N TRP A 1077 -14.27 29.80 21.06
CA TRP A 1077 -15.42 29.28 21.82
C TRP A 1077 -15.29 29.37 23.34
N ALA A 1078 -14.06 29.30 23.85
CA ALA A 1078 -13.76 29.51 25.26
C ALA A 1078 -13.90 30.98 25.71
N GLY A 1079 -14.08 31.92 24.77
CA GLY A 1079 -14.20 33.36 25.07
C GLY A 1079 -12.87 34.01 25.44
N GLU A 1080 -11.75 33.41 25.04
CA GLU A 1080 -10.41 33.90 25.36
C GLU A 1080 -9.94 34.98 24.36
N ALA A 1081 -10.46 34.97 23.12
CA ALA A 1081 -10.07 35.90 22.06
C ALA A 1081 -10.77 37.26 22.20
N ASN A 1082 -10.03 38.28 22.63
CA ASN A 1082 -10.55 39.63 22.86
C ASN A 1082 -10.28 40.59 21.69
N TYR A 1083 -9.20 40.37 20.93
CA TYR A 1083 -8.82 41.21 19.80
C TYR A 1083 -8.34 40.36 18.63
N LEU A 1084 -8.56 40.83 17.41
CA LEU A 1084 -7.95 40.25 16.20
C LEU A 1084 -7.02 41.26 15.55
N SER A 1085 -5.88 40.81 15.03
CA SER A 1085 -4.98 41.62 14.21
C SER A 1085 -4.98 41.11 12.78
N LEU A 1086 -5.36 41.96 11.84
CA LEU A 1086 -5.23 41.71 10.40
C LEU A 1086 -3.89 42.27 9.92
N LYS A 1087 -2.96 41.40 9.53
CA LYS A 1087 -1.66 41.78 8.95
C LYS A 1087 -1.59 41.43 7.47
N THR A 1088 -0.91 42.28 6.70
CA THR A 1088 -0.64 42.10 5.27
C THR A 1088 0.78 42.50 4.91
N ASP A 1089 1.31 41.93 3.82
CA ASP A 1089 2.67 42.22 3.35
C ASP A 1089 2.78 43.60 2.68
N SER A 1090 1.68 44.09 2.10
CA SER A 1090 1.57 45.41 1.47
C SER A 1090 0.30 46.14 1.93
N PHE A 1091 0.24 47.44 1.65
CA PHE A 1091 -0.89 48.27 2.05
C PHE A 1091 -2.19 47.83 1.37
N ILE A 1092 -3.27 47.74 2.15
CA ILE A 1092 -4.61 47.43 1.67
C ILE A 1092 -5.61 48.53 2.06
N THR A 1093 -6.80 48.49 1.45
CA THR A 1093 -7.95 49.31 1.87
C THR A 1093 -9.11 48.41 2.27
N LEU A 1094 -9.72 48.66 3.43
CA LEU A 1094 -10.89 47.95 3.91
C LEU A 1094 -12.16 48.75 3.63
N ASN A 1095 -13.11 48.12 2.92
CA ASN A 1095 -14.40 48.72 2.58
C ASN A 1095 -15.54 48.22 3.50
N LYS A 1096 -15.43 46.97 3.97
CA LYS A 1096 -16.41 46.29 4.84
C LYS A 1096 -15.65 45.45 5.87
N VAL A 1097 -16.06 45.52 7.13
CA VAL A 1097 -15.58 44.63 8.20
C VAL A 1097 -16.73 44.37 9.15
N TYR A 1098 -17.20 43.12 9.22
CA TYR A 1098 -18.36 42.74 10.03
C TYR A 1098 -18.18 41.36 10.64
N TYR A 1099 -18.75 41.16 11.82
CA TYR A 1099 -19.00 39.81 12.32
C TYR A 1099 -20.38 39.35 11.84
N TYR A 1100 -20.45 38.13 11.33
CA TYR A 1100 -21.71 37.47 10.98
C TYR A 1100 -21.95 36.29 11.92
N LEU A 1101 -22.99 36.40 12.73
CA LEU A 1101 -23.44 35.36 13.66
C LEU A 1101 -24.46 34.46 12.95
N GLU A 1102 -24.06 33.25 12.58
CA GLU A 1102 -24.84 32.36 11.70
C GLU A 1102 -26.16 31.92 12.36
N ASN A 1103 -26.13 31.55 13.64
CA ASN A 1103 -27.33 31.10 14.38
C ASN A 1103 -28.41 32.19 14.48
N GLN A 1104 -27.99 33.45 14.61
CA GLN A 1104 -28.89 34.60 14.75
C GLN A 1104 -29.25 35.26 13.41
N ASN A 1105 -28.56 34.86 12.33
CA ASN A 1105 -28.59 35.53 11.04
C ASN A 1105 -28.42 37.06 11.16
N LYS A 1106 -27.43 37.48 11.97
CA LYS A 1106 -27.23 38.88 12.39
C LYS A 1106 -25.82 39.37 12.05
N TYR A 1107 -25.75 40.63 11.60
CA TYR A 1107 -24.48 41.37 11.41
C TYR A 1107 -24.21 42.23 12.62
N LEU A 1108 -22.95 42.25 13.06
CA LEU A 1108 -22.46 43.16 14.07
C LEU A 1108 -21.36 44.03 13.47
N ASP A 1109 -21.52 45.33 13.63
CA ASP A 1109 -20.52 46.32 13.24
C ASP A 1109 -19.28 46.16 14.11
N VAL A 1110 -18.12 46.33 13.49
CA VAL A 1110 -16.82 46.21 14.15
C VAL A 1110 -16.31 47.59 14.57
N LEU A 1111 -15.81 47.70 15.80
CA LEU A 1111 -14.97 48.81 16.21
C LEU A 1111 -13.52 48.53 15.78
N LEU A 1112 -13.04 49.30 14.80
CA LEU A 1112 -11.67 49.23 14.28
C LEU A 1112 -10.79 50.27 14.98
N LYS A 1113 -9.58 49.87 15.39
CA LYS A 1113 -8.58 50.75 16.02
C LYS A 1113 -7.25 50.74 15.28
#